data_AF-A0A182W072-F1
#
_entry.id   AF-A0A182W072-F1
#
_cell.length_a   1.000
_cell.length_b   1.000
_cell.length_c   1.000
_cell.angle_alpha   90.00
_cell.angle_beta   90.00
_cell.angle_gamma   90.00
#
_symmetry.space_group_name_H-M   'P 1'
#
loop_
_entity.id
_entity.type
_entity.pdbx_description
1 polymer ?
#
loop_
_entity_poly.entity_id
_entity_poly.type
_entity_poly.pdbx_seq_one_letter_code
_entity_poly.pdbx_strand_id
1 'polypeptide(L)'
;MALKLLVGQKIMNEVVRSKTKSDGKPGTEWRILIVDKLAMRMVSACTKMHEISAEGVTLVEDINKKREPLPAIEAVYLITPSEDSIRLLMRDFENPAKPTYKAAHVFFSEAVTEELFNILSKGAVVKFMKTCKELNIAFIPYEAQVNIKARFSFYSGVCPEELFNDICKSVVSRKIKTLKEINIAFLPYESQVYSLDSPVTFQCAYSPALASARSGNMERIAEQIATLCATLGEYPSVRYRSEWDGNVELAQMVQQKLDAYKADEPTMGEGPEKARSQLLILDRGFDCVSPLLHELTLQAMAYDLLPIVNDVYKFIPSPNAAEKEVLLDENDDLWVDLRHQHIAVVSQSVTQYLKSFTESKRLTQSEKQSMKDLSQMIKKMPQYQKQLSKYSTHLHLAEDCMKAYQGYVDKLCRVEQDLAMGTDAEGEKIKDHMRNIVPILLDQNVSNYDKVRIIALYVMIKNGISEENLTKLVTHAQIDQKEREMINNLTHLGINVIADGNRKKPYTVPRKERINEHTYQMSRWTPVIKDIMEDSIDNKLDERHFPFLGGRKMAGFHAPTSSARYGHWHKDKSQTAVKNVPRLIVFVVGGCSYSEIRCAYEVTSAVKNWEVYIGSSHILTPETFLSDLVSHLAMPRRKPITKLGIFGKYDLNPEQAVENYFESKLNNRFYVNVPGWDVARNGFELKGIHNDRDYMEITKEQHRMREQAQRQVTVNRKRLEQTTDLLQRMRAEFVELNDFLKDCEMKEQNALDTVKREKEKHEQYGQKIAQLEVDLEKLDDFVVKYEETINTFEPYEKVMEQTIAESKSYENMQELIQRCDSLLLAQVEISAVEQQKIQEIEEIRQNLFKATKTALHIITGLNNDLSELLTQYVAAKEEGLRWEKSVTVVKSYMVENESSINCLLDAINHVYILLRKRRGSAPVAPRGDVETQLDHIKEEIEILHDVRKQAGAKMRNDGHSLCGEKGTERRKTAL
;
A
#
# COMPACT_ATOMS: atom_id res chain seq x y z
N MET A 1 -2.02 -0.35 -13.80
CA MET A 1 -2.88 -0.47 -12.59
C MET A 1 -2.47 -1.73 -11.86
N ALA A 2 -1.73 -1.58 -10.75
CA ALA A 2 -1.19 -2.73 -10.03
C ALA A 2 -0.75 -2.38 -8.60
N LEU A 3 0.28 -1.54 -8.39
CA LEU A 3 0.92 -1.48 -7.07
C LEU A 3 0.16 -0.65 -6.03
N LYS A 4 -0.38 0.51 -6.45
CA LYS A 4 -1.42 1.20 -5.67
C LYS A 4 -2.53 0.22 -5.39
N LEU A 5 -3.20 -0.25 -6.44
CA LEU A 5 -4.34 -1.16 -6.51
C LEU A 5 -4.03 -2.66 -6.22
N LEU A 6 -3.14 -3.00 -5.26
CA LEU A 6 -3.01 -4.38 -4.72
C LEU A 6 -3.03 -4.45 -3.18
N VAL A 7 -2.13 -3.75 -2.51
CA VAL A 7 -1.94 -3.74 -1.05
C VAL A 7 -3.18 -3.45 -0.16
N GLY A 8 -3.96 -2.42 -0.42
CA GLY A 8 -5.01 -1.92 0.47
C GLY A 8 -6.29 -2.74 0.56
N GLN A 9 -6.60 -3.67 -0.37
CA GLN A 9 -7.58 -4.71 -0.01
C GLN A 9 -6.98 -5.76 0.92
N LYS A 10 -5.66 -5.92 0.98
CA LYS A 10 -5.01 -6.69 2.05
C LYS A 10 -5.29 -6.00 3.40
N ILE A 11 -5.24 -4.67 3.46
CA ILE A 11 -5.70 -3.88 4.63
C ILE A 11 -7.21 -4.04 4.89
N MET A 12 -8.08 -3.79 3.89
CA MET A 12 -9.54 -3.90 4.07
C MET A 12 -9.99 -5.30 4.44
N ASN A 13 -9.44 -6.36 3.83
CA ASN A 13 -9.85 -7.74 4.08
C ASN A 13 -9.24 -8.36 5.34
N GLU A 14 -8.12 -7.85 5.87
CA GLU A 14 -7.44 -8.45 7.03
C GLU A 14 -7.43 -7.59 8.31
N VAL A 15 -7.58 -6.27 8.20
CA VAL A 15 -7.64 -5.33 9.33
C VAL A 15 -9.08 -4.86 9.58
N VAL A 16 -9.75 -4.34 8.55
CA VAL A 16 -11.06 -3.69 8.69
C VAL A 16 -12.19 -4.72 8.74
N ARG A 17 -12.32 -5.55 7.69
CA ARG A 17 -13.34 -6.59 7.56
C ARG A 17 -13.16 -7.68 8.61
N SER A 18 -14.05 -7.69 9.59
CA SER A 18 -14.13 -8.77 10.56
C SER A 18 -14.70 -10.01 9.91
N LYS A 19 -14.02 -11.17 10.02
CA LYS A 19 -14.68 -12.45 9.76
C LYS A 19 -15.91 -12.57 10.67
N THR A 20 -17.04 -12.91 10.08
CA THR A 20 -18.32 -13.05 10.76
C THR A 20 -18.29 -14.17 11.80
N LYS A 21 -19.17 -14.08 12.80
CA LYS A 21 -19.45 -15.19 13.72
C LYS A 21 -20.09 -16.33 12.92
N SER A 22 -19.95 -17.56 13.40
CA SER A 22 -20.55 -18.77 12.79
C SER A 22 -22.08 -18.76 12.78
N ASP A 23 -22.71 -17.92 13.63
CA ASP A 23 -24.14 -17.65 13.58
C ASP A 23 -24.44 -16.61 12.49
N GLY A 24 -25.21 -16.98 11.47
CA GLY A 24 -25.50 -16.18 10.27
C GLY A 24 -26.40 -14.96 10.48
N LYS A 25 -25.98 -14.01 11.34
CA LYS A 25 -26.59 -12.68 11.48
C LYS A 25 -25.53 -11.59 11.25
N PRO A 26 -25.75 -10.62 10.34
CA PRO A 26 -24.83 -9.51 10.12
C PRO A 26 -24.88 -8.51 11.30
N GLY A 27 -24.17 -8.84 12.37
CA GLY A 27 -23.98 -7.95 13.51
C GLY A 27 -22.79 -7.03 13.29
N THR A 28 -23.00 -5.89 12.63
CA THR A 28 -21.99 -4.84 12.44
C THR A 28 -21.70 -4.14 13.77
N GLU A 29 -20.86 -4.77 14.59
CA GLU A 29 -20.40 -4.25 15.87
C GLU A 29 -19.36 -3.14 15.63
N TRP A 30 -19.83 -1.87 15.67
CA TRP A 30 -19.07 -0.66 15.40
C TRP A 30 -17.71 -0.59 16.12
N ARG A 31 -16.71 0.00 15.46
CA ARG A 31 -15.32 0.12 15.95
C ARG A 31 -14.70 1.48 15.69
N ILE A 32 -13.64 1.78 16.42
CA ILE A 32 -12.77 2.95 16.21
C ILE A 32 -11.42 2.45 15.69
N LEU A 33 -10.91 3.06 14.63
CA LEU A 33 -9.57 2.80 14.10
C LEU A 33 -8.58 3.80 14.69
N ILE A 34 -7.52 3.32 15.32
CA ILE A 34 -6.50 4.13 15.98
C ILE A 34 -5.19 3.88 15.25
N VAL A 35 -4.58 4.96 14.77
CA VAL A 35 -3.40 4.96 13.90
C VAL A 35 -2.33 5.91 14.43
N ASP A 36 -1.07 5.66 14.10
CA ASP A 36 0.00 6.66 14.27
C ASP A 36 0.28 7.40 12.96
N LYS A 37 1.34 8.22 12.88
CA LYS A 37 1.63 9.04 11.69
C LYS A 37 1.86 8.20 10.43
N LEU A 38 2.49 7.03 10.57
CA LEU A 38 2.78 6.12 9.47
C LEU A 38 1.47 5.43 9.06
N ALA A 39 0.78 4.83 10.03
CA ALA A 39 -0.48 4.13 9.81
C ALA A 39 -1.67 5.05 9.40
N MET A 40 -1.59 6.36 9.68
CA MET A 40 -2.61 7.34 9.29
C MET A 40 -2.47 7.73 7.82
N ARG A 41 -1.27 8.13 7.39
CA ARG A 41 -0.96 8.30 5.96
C ARG A 41 -1.34 7.00 5.21
N MET A 42 -1.11 5.83 5.82
CA MET A 42 -1.32 4.47 5.25
C MET A 42 -2.76 4.16 4.91
N VAL A 43 -3.66 4.41 5.85
CA VAL A 43 -5.09 4.23 5.62
C VAL A 43 -5.63 5.33 4.69
N SER A 44 -5.12 6.56 4.83
CA SER A 44 -5.47 7.71 3.97
C SER A 44 -5.05 7.54 2.51
N ALA A 45 -4.14 6.60 2.23
CA ALA A 45 -3.77 6.21 0.88
C ALA A 45 -4.80 5.24 0.30
N CYS A 46 -4.92 4.03 0.83
CA CYS A 46 -5.70 2.95 0.21
C CYS A 46 -7.18 3.12 0.20
N THR A 47 -7.69 3.82 1.20
CA THR A 47 -9.07 3.63 1.61
C THR A 47 -9.67 4.98 1.89
N LYS A 48 -10.64 5.34 1.05
CA LYS A 48 -11.42 6.56 1.23
C LYS A 48 -12.26 6.35 2.47
N MET A 49 -12.41 7.39 3.30
CA MET A 49 -13.07 7.29 4.61
C MET A 49 -14.44 6.57 4.58
N HIS A 50 -15.22 6.75 3.51
CA HIS A 50 -16.52 6.10 3.33
C HIS A 50 -16.43 4.57 3.12
N GLU A 51 -15.37 4.08 2.48
CA GLU A 51 -15.13 2.64 2.28
C GLU A 51 -14.86 1.96 3.63
N ILE A 52 -14.03 2.60 4.47
CA ILE A 52 -13.71 2.12 5.83
C ILE A 52 -14.95 2.16 6.74
N SER A 53 -15.75 3.23 6.65
CA SER A 53 -16.96 3.38 7.47
C SER A 53 -18.11 2.46 7.06
N ALA A 54 -18.24 2.11 5.77
CA ALA A 54 -19.18 1.10 5.31
C ALA A 54 -18.92 -0.28 5.96
N GLU A 55 -17.66 -0.61 6.24
CA GLU A 55 -17.23 -1.85 6.90
C GLU A 55 -17.28 -1.79 8.45
N GLY A 56 -17.90 -0.75 9.03
CA GLY A 56 -18.20 -0.68 10.46
C GLY A 56 -17.21 0.14 11.32
N VAL A 57 -16.36 0.97 10.74
CA VAL A 57 -15.49 1.91 11.48
C VAL A 57 -16.14 3.29 11.58
N THR A 58 -16.48 3.73 12.79
CA THR A 58 -17.17 5.03 13.00
C THR A 58 -16.23 6.23 13.04
N LEU A 59 -14.96 6.03 13.38
CA LEU A 59 -13.99 7.09 13.63
C LEU A 59 -12.57 6.58 13.37
N VAL A 60 -11.70 7.47 12.87
CA VAL A 60 -10.25 7.26 12.76
C VAL A 60 -9.55 8.29 13.64
N GLU A 61 -8.73 7.85 14.59
CA GLU A 61 -8.03 8.72 15.56
C GLU A 61 -6.50 8.54 15.54
N ASP A 62 -5.76 9.62 15.76
CA ASP A 62 -4.30 9.60 15.93
C ASP A 62 -3.93 9.24 17.39
N ILE A 63 -3.18 8.15 17.57
CA ILE A 63 -2.77 7.64 18.89
C ILE A 63 -2.00 8.68 19.73
N ASN A 64 -1.28 9.59 19.06
CA ASN A 64 -0.47 10.65 19.67
C ASN A 64 -1.32 11.79 20.25
N LYS A 65 -2.54 11.97 19.75
CA LYS A 65 -3.46 13.01 20.22
C LYS A 65 -4.21 12.54 21.48
N LYS A 66 -4.73 13.50 22.24
CA LYS A 66 -5.69 13.22 23.32
C LYS A 66 -7.04 12.89 22.67
N ARG A 67 -7.64 11.79 23.11
CA ARG A 67 -8.84 11.15 22.53
C ARG A 67 -9.90 10.96 23.61
N GLU A 68 -11.17 10.86 23.24
CA GLU A 68 -12.26 10.73 24.21
C GLU A 68 -12.46 9.25 24.64
N PRO A 69 -12.63 8.95 25.94
CA PRO A 69 -12.91 7.60 26.41
C PRO A 69 -14.29 7.09 25.94
N LEU A 70 -14.28 6.08 25.07
CA LEU A 70 -15.45 5.40 24.52
C LEU A 70 -15.48 3.90 24.94
N PRO A 71 -15.64 3.59 26.24
CA PRO A 71 -15.53 2.24 26.81
C PRO A 71 -16.62 1.24 26.37
N ALA A 72 -17.58 1.66 25.55
CA ALA A 72 -18.60 0.80 24.95
C ALA A 72 -18.19 0.24 23.56
N ILE A 73 -17.17 0.83 22.92
CA ILE A 73 -16.76 0.55 21.54
C ILE A 73 -15.40 -0.15 21.52
N GLU A 74 -15.19 -1.04 20.55
CA GLU A 74 -13.93 -1.80 20.41
C GLU A 74 -12.95 -1.06 19.49
N ALA A 75 -11.69 -1.00 19.89
CA ALA A 75 -10.66 -0.27 19.18
C ALA A 75 -9.80 -1.20 18.31
N VAL A 76 -9.52 -0.77 17.08
CA VAL A 76 -8.59 -1.37 16.13
C VAL A 76 -7.34 -0.51 16.12
N TYR A 77 -6.28 -0.94 16.79
CA TYR A 77 -4.99 -0.25 16.79
C TYR A 77 -4.16 -0.76 15.62
N LEU A 78 -3.88 0.09 14.64
CA LEU A 78 -2.97 -0.17 13.53
C LEU A 78 -1.78 0.77 13.69
N ILE A 79 -0.66 0.29 14.23
CA ILE A 79 0.42 1.15 14.75
C ILE A 79 1.81 0.55 14.53
N THR A 80 2.78 1.39 14.19
CA THR A 80 4.21 1.03 14.19
C THR A 80 4.61 0.55 15.59
N PRO A 81 5.38 -0.55 15.75
CA PRO A 81 5.88 -1.01 17.04
C PRO A 81 7.03 -0.11 17.52
N SER A 82 6.73 1.16 17.77
CA SER A 82 7.64 2.09 18.44
C SER A 82 7.42 2.05 19.96
N GLU A 83 8.45 2.44 20.72
CA GLU A 83 8.34 2.54 22.18
C GLU A 83 7.21 3.51 22.59
N ASP A 84 7.05 4.61 21.87
CA ASP A 84 6.01 5.61 22.11
C ASP A 84 4.60 5.08 21.76
N SER A 85 4.41 4.48 20.58
CA SER A 85 3.13 3.88 20.17
C SER A 85 2.67 2.80 21.15
N ILE A 86 3.60 1.95 21.64
CA ILE A 86 3.31 0.90 22.63
C ILE A 86 3.02 1.49 24.01
N ARG A 87 3.77 2.51 24.46
CA ARG A 87 3.49 3.23 25.72
C ARG A 87 2.12 3.92 25.69
N LEU A 88 1.73 4.51 24.57
CA LEU A 88 0.42 5.15 24.38
C LEU A 88 -0.72 4.12 24.37
N LEU A 89 -0.55 2.99 23.67
CA LEU A 89 -1.48 1.85 23.72
C LEU A 89 -1.64 1.31 25.16
N MET A 90 -0.54 1.18 25.91
CA MET A 90 -0.61 0.73 27.31
C MET A 90 -1.35 1.72 28.21
N ARG A 91 -1.14 3.02 28.03
CA ARG A 91 -1.83 4.10 28.77
C ARG A 91 -3.35 4.05 28.61
N ASP A 92 -3.84 3.74 27.41
CA ASP A 92 -5.27 3.69 27.11
C ASP A 92 -6.02 2.54 27.85
N PHE A 93 -5.28 1.62 28.48
CA PHE A 93 -5.81 0.53 29.33
C PHE A 93 -5.13 0.45 30.71
N GLU A 94 -4.44 1.51 31.15
CA GLU A 94 -3.70 1.55 32.42
C GLU A 94 -4.61 1.48 33.65
N ASN A 95 -5.85 1.99 33.54
CA ASN A 95 -6.87 1.91 34.59
C ASN A 95 -7.98 0.90 34.23
N PRO A 96 -8.01 -0.32 34.82
CA PRO A 96 -9.01 -1.33 34.49
C PRO A 96 -10.46 -0.99 34.87
N ALA A 97 -10.67 0.01 35.74
CA ALA A 97 -12.01 0.46 36.14
C ALA A 97 -12.58 1.54 35.21
N LYS A 98 -11.74 2.17 34.38
CA LYS A 98 -12.13 3.15 33.36
C LYS A 98 -11.16 3.10 32.15
N PRO A 99 -11.14 2.01 31.38
CA PRO A 99 -10.35 1.93 30.15
C PRO A 99 -10.88 2.90 29.10
N THR A 100 -10.03 3.34 28.16
CA THR A 100 -10.44 4.26 27.09
C THR A 100 -11.39 3.57 26.10
N TYR A 101 -11.26 2.26 25.88
CA TYR A 101 -12.09 1.47 24.96
C TYR A 101 -12.49 0.12 25.57
N LYS A 102 -13.51 -0.54 25.00
CA LYS A 102 -14.06 -1.84 25.48
C LYS A 102 -13.06 -2.99 25.35
N ALA A 103 -12.24 -2.96 24.30
CA ALA A 103 -11.23 -3.96 23.97
C ALA A 103 -10.26 -3.41 22.93
N ALA A 104 -9.07 -4.03 22.84
CA ALA A 104 -8.08 -3.75 21.80
C ALA A 104 -7.96 -4.90 20.79
N HIS A 105 -8.04 -4.57 19.51
CA HIS A 105 -7.56 -5.38 18.41
C HIS A 105 -6.26 -4.75 17.94
N VAL A 106 -5.12 -5.31 18.35
CA VAL A 106 -3.81 -4.74 18.03
C VAL A 106 -3.28 -5.37 16.75
N PHE A 107 -2.81 -4.51 15.87
CA PHE A 107 -2.22 -4.76 14.58
C PHE A 107 -0.94 -3.92 14.53
N PHE A 108 0.21 -4.51 14.87
CA PHE A 108 1.49 -3.81 14.69
C PHE A 108 1.77 -3.62 13.21
N SER A 109 2.50 -2.57 12.83
CA SER A 109 2.87 -2.28 11.43
C SER A 109 4.30 -2.72 11.08
N GLU A 110 5.07 -3.27 12.01
CA GLU A 110 6.34 -3.95 11.74
C GLU A 110 6.49 -5.13 12.71
N ALA A 111 7.51 -5.97 12.52
CA ALA A 111 7.88 -7.01 13.46
C ALA A 111 8.22 -6.38 14.82
N VAL A 112 7.66 -6.91 15.90
CA VAL A 112 7.87 -6.34 17.24
C VAL A 112 9.19 -6.86 17.80
N THR A 113 10.10 -5.97 18.17
CA THR A 113 11.36 -6.38 18.84
C THR A 113 11.06 -7.04 20.18
N GLU A 114 11.89 -8.00 20.60
CA GLU A 114 11.66 -8.75 21.84
C GLU A 114 11.56 -7.83 23.07
N GLU A 115 12.34 -6.75 23.12
CA GLU A 115 12.29 -5.76 24.20
C GLU A 115 10.91 -5.11 24.31
N LEU A 116 10.36 -4.65 23.18
CA LEU A 116 9.06 -3.98 23.11
C LEU A 116 7.91 -4.95 23.37
N PHE A 117 8.00 -6.19 22.87
CA PHE A 117 7.04 -7.24 23.17
C PHE A 117 7.07 -7.60 24.68
N ASN A 118 8.26 -7.65 25.28
CA ASN A 118 8.45 -7.88 26.72
C ASN A 118 8.02 -6.71 27.62
N ILE A 119 7.81 -5.52 27.06
CA ILE A 119 7.16 -4.39 27.75
C ILE A 119 5.64 -4.53 27.64
N LEU A 120 5.12 -4.80 26.44
CA LEU A 120 3.69 -4.99 26.18
C LEU A 120 3.09 -6.16 27.00
N SER A 121 3.78 -7.30 27.04
CA SER A 121 3.32 -8.53 27.72
C SER A 121 3.15 -8.39 29.23
N LYS A 122 3.84 -7.41 29.84
CA LYS A 122 3.74 -7.07 31.28
C LYS A 122 2.66 -6.01 31.54
N GLY A 123 2.09 -5.40 30.51
CA GLY A 123 1.11 -4.33 30.61
C GLY A 123 -0.31 -4.78 30.96
N ALA A 124 -1.08 -3.90 31.62
CA ALA A 124 -2.49 -4.13 31.93
C ALA A 124 -3.35 -4.34 30.66
N VAL A 125 -2.94 -3.75 29.53
CA VAL A 125 -3.56 -3.86 28.20
C VAL A 125 -3.80 -5.30 27.73
N VAL A 126 -2.94 -6.24 28.12
CA VAL A 126 -3.09 -7.69 27.83
C VAL A 126 -4.46 -8.23 28.22
N LYS A 127 -5.07 -7.72 29.30
CA LYS A 127 -6.39 -8.16 29.78
C LYS A 127 -7.54 -7.74 28.85
N PHE A 128 -7.31 -6.74 28.01
CA PHE A 128 -8.29 -6.13 27.09
C PHE A 128 -8.03 -6.46 25.62
N MET A 129 -6.88 -7.06 25.29
CA MET A 129 -6.53 -7.49 23.93
C MET A 129 -7.35 -8.72 23.50
N LYS A 130 -8.00 -8.62 22.34
CA LYS A 130 -8.77 -9.71 21.70
C LYS A 130 -8.09 -10.29 20.46
N THR A 131 -7.31 -9.50 19.76
CA THR A 131 -6.40 -9.95 18.70
C THR A 131 -5.09 -9.21 18.85
N CYS A 132 -4.00 -9.89 18.53
CA CYS A 132 -2.67 -9.32 18.38
C CYS A 132 -2.15 -9.92 17.07
N LYS A 133 -2.00 -9.08 16.05
CA LYS A 133 -1.47 -9.44 14.74
C LYS A 133 -0.25 -8.56 14.46
N GLU A 134 0.70 -9.11 13.74
CA GLU A 134 1.90 -8.41 13.32
C GLU A 134 1.75 -8.18 11.82
N LEU A 135 1.09 -7.08 11.43
CA LEU A 135 1.28 -6.63 10.06
C LEU A 135 2.72 -6.17 9.96
N ASN A 136 3.57 -6.92 9.28
CA ASN A 136 4.72 -6.30 8.64
C ASN A 136 4.16 -5.41 7.51
N ILE A 137 3.64 -4.21 7.84
CA ILE A 137 3.25 -3.09 6.95
C ILE A 137 3.95 -1.80 7.39
N ALA A 138 5.23 -1.70 7.04
CA ALA A 138 6.15 -0.69 7.56
C ALA A 138 5.95 0.75 7.04
N PHE A 139 4.77 1.10 6.50
CA PHE A 139 4.55 2.27 5.63
C PHE A 139 3.07 2.38 5.10
N ILE A 140 2.85 3.31 4.15
CA ILE A 140 1.60 3.75 3.49
C ILE A 140 1.26 3.25 2.03
N PRO A 141 0.14 2.51 1.79
CA PRO A 141 -0.28 1.99 0.46
C PRO A 141 -1.73 2.25 -0.02
N TYR A 142 -2.12 1.87 -1.28
CA TYR A 142 -3.23 2.49 -2.06
C TYR A 142 -4.35 1.55 -2.74
N GLU A 143 -4.98 0.54 -2.07
CA GLU A 143 -5.98 -0.54 -2.53
C GLU A 143 -5.32 -1.84 -3.14
N ALA A 144 -5.78 -3.01 -3.67
CA ALA A 144 -7.03 -3.70 -4.04
C ALA A 144 -7.07 -5.30 -4.31
N GLN A 145 -6.09 -6.21 -4.06
CA GLN A 145 -6.27 -7.73 -4.07
C GLN A 145 -5.01 -8.56 -3.63
N VAL A 146 -4.79 -9.91 -3.56
CA VAL A 146 -5.48 -11.24 -3.73
C VAL A 146 -5.19 -12.14 -2.46
N ASN A 147 -5.82 -13.33 -2.29
CA ASN A 147 -5.68 -14.30 -1.15
C ASN A 147 -4.75 -15.52 -1.41
N ILE A 148 -4.24 -16.19 -0.35
CA ILE A 148 -4.32 -17.68 -0.09
C ILE A 148 -3.80 -18.07 1.34
N LYS A 149 -3.64 -19.37 1.69
CA LYS A 149 -3.53 -19.96 3.05
C LYS A 149 -2.22 -20.73 3.35
N ALA A 150 -1.56 -20.33 4.45
CA ALA A 150 -1.14 -21.15 5.63
C ALA A 150 0.00 -22.22 5.60
N ARG A 151 0.98 -21.99 6.52
CA ARG A 151 1.45 -22.89 7.62
C ARG A 151 2.93 -23.42 7.62
N PHE A 152 3.84 -22.54 8.08
CA PHE A 152 5.01 -22.78 8.98
C PHE A 152 6.33 -23.41 8.49
N SER A 153 7.41 -22.84 9.08
CA SER A 153 8.78 -23.36 9.34
C SER A 153 9.84 -23.19 8.23
N PHE A 154 10.99 -22.49 8.42
CA PHE A 154 11.62 -21.94 9.65
C PHE A 154 12.56 -20.72 9.37
N TYR A 155 12.71 -19.83 10.35
CA TYR A 155 13.80 -18.84 10.56
C TYR A 155 14.24 -17.90 9.39
N SER A 156 13.56 -16.75 9.24
CA SER A 156 14.11 -15.45 9.70
C SER A 156 13.00 -14.41 9.81
N GLY A 157 13.09 -13.44 10.73
CA GLY A 157 12.10 -12.35 10.88
C GLY A 157 10.83 -12.65 11.69
N VAL A 158 10.53 -13.92 11.96
CA VAL A 158 9.43 -14.34 12.84
C VAL A 158 9.84 -14.22 14.32
N CYS A 159 8.87 -13.90 15.20
CA CYS A 159 8.94 -14.03 16.66
C CYS A 159 9.72 -15.31 17.07
N PRO A 160 10.86 -15.23 17.77
CA PRO A 160 11.72 -16.39 18.05
C PRO A 160 10.97 -17.51 18.77
N GLU A 161 11.31 -18.79 18.50
CA GLU A 161 10.57 -19.93 19.06
C GLU A 161 10.49 -19.92 20.58
N GLU A 162 11.51 -19.45 21.29
CA GLU A 162 11.48 -19.31 22.75
C GLU A 162 10.38 -18.32 23.17
N LEU A 163 10.31 -17.16 22.51
CA LEU A 163 9.31 -16.12 22.75
C LEU A 163 7.91 -16.56 22.33
N PHE A 164 7.75 -17.26 21.19
CA PHE A 164 6.47 -17.85 20.77
C PHE A 164 5.98 -18.92 21.76
N ASN A 165 6.88 -19.79 22.23
CA ASN A 165 6.56 -20.77 23.26
C ASN A 165 6.17 -20.09 24.58
N ASP A 166 6.83 -19.00 24.97
CA ASP A 166 6.46 -18.22 26.17
C ASP A 166 5.15 -17.44 26.00
N ILE A 167 4.83 -16.95 24.80
CA ILE A 167 3.49 -16.43 24.45
C ILE A 167 2.43 -17.53 24.63
N CYS A 168 2.68 -18.74 24.13
CA CYS A 168 1.79 -19.89 24.29
C CYS A 168 1.59 -20.29 25.76
N LYS A 169 2.66 -20.32 26.57
CA LYS A 169 2.62 -20.59 28.02
C LYS A 169 1.92 -19.46 28.81
N SER A 170 2.02 -18.23 28.34
CA SER A 170 1.47 -17.04 29.00
C SER A 170 -0.06 -17.03 29.08
N VAL A 171 -0.60 -16.25 30.03
CA VAL A 171 -2.05 -15.99 30.15
C VAL A 171 -2.60 -15.29 28.89
N VAL A 172 -1.72 -14.64 28.12
CA VAL A 172 -2.00 -13.98 26.83
C VAL A 172 -2.61 -14.93 25.79
N SER A 173 -2.09 -16.15 25.64
CA SER A 173 -2.49 -17.09 24.57
C SER A 173 -3.98 -17.43 24.60
N ARG A 174 -4.58 -17.46 25.81
CA ARG A 174 -6.00 -17.77 26.04
C ARG A 174 -6.94 -16.61 25.68
N LYS A 175 -6.41 -15.49 25.18
CA LYS A 175 -7.16 -14.26 24.84
C LYS A 175 -6.92 -13.77 23.40
N ILE A 176 -5.73 -13.99 22.83
CA ILE A 176 -5.48 -13.76 21.39
C ILE A 176 -6.35 -14.72 20.55
N LYS A 177 -7.32 -14.18 19.81
CA LYS A 177 -8.17 -14.98 18.91
C LYS A 177 -7.57 -15.21 17.53
N THR A 178 -6.68 -14.33 17.08
CA THR A 178 -5.86 -14.51 15.87
C THR A 178 -4.54 -13.76 16.03
N LEU A 179 -3.47 -14.43 15.58
CA LEU A 179 -2.16 -13.90 15.25
C LEU A 179 -1.91 -14.26 13.78
N LYS A 180 -1.45 -13.30 12.97
CA LYS A 180 -1.16 -13.42 11.54
C LYS A 180 -0.15 -12.36 11.14
N GLU A 181 0.71 -12.73 10.20
CA GLU A 181 1.59 -11.84 9.45
C GLU A 181 1.00 -11.50 8.07
N ILE A 182 1.41 -10.36 7.50
CA ILE A 182 0.82 -9.78 6.28
C ILE A 182 1.86 -9.26 5.25
N ASN A 183 3.10 -8.97 5.67
CA ASN A 183 4.32 -8.92 4.83
C ASN A 183 4.23 -8.05 3.55
N ILE A 184 4.35 -6.74 3.75
CA ILE A 184 4.34 -5.64 2.75
C ILE A 184 5.20 -4.53 3.37
N ALA A 185 6.25 -3.96 2.77
CA ALA A 185 7.04 -2.95 3.52
C ALA A 185 7.61 -1.79 2.66
N PHE A 186 6.87 -1.36 1.64
CA PHE A 186 7.19 -0.32 0.65
C PHE A 186 5.97 0.59 0.30
N LEU A 187 6.11 1.92 0.26
CA LEU A 187 5.08 2.92 -0.12
C LEU A 187 4.72 2.85 -1.61
N PRO A 188 3.57 2.34 -2.11
CA PRO A 188 3.11 2.68 -3.46
C PRO A 188 2.62 4.14 -3.49
N TYR A 189 3.58 5.05 -3.56
CA TYR A 189 3.39 6.49 -3.65
C TYR A 189 2.64 6.87 -4.93
N GLU A 190 2.93 6.18 -6.03
CA GLU A 190 2.18 6.21 -7.29
C GLU A 190 1.89 4.78 -7.79
N SER A 191 1.05 4.63 -8.81
CA SER A 191 0.65 3.33 -9.39
C SER A 191 1.80 2.43 -9.85
N GLN A 192 2.98 3.00 -10.11
CA GLN A 192 4.23 2.34 -10.49
C GLN A 192 5.45 2.77 -9.65
N VAL A 193 5.27 3.67 -8.68
CA VAL A 193 6.38 4.21 -7.86
C VAL A 193 6.29 3.68 -6.46
N TYR A 194 7.43 3.26 -5.89
CA TYR A 194 7.52 2.98 -4.47
C TYR A 194 8.62 3.71 -3.68
N SER A 195 8.48 3.76 -2.37
CA SER A 195 9.42 4.46 -1.47
C SER A 195 9.45 3.79 -0.09
N LEU A 196 10.52 3.87 0.69
CA LEU A 196 10.62 3.16 1.97
C LEU A 196 10.42 4.03 3.22
N ASP A 197 10.01 5.30 3.02
CA ASP A 197 9.80 6.35 4.06
C ASP A 197 11.02 6.54 4.99
N SER A 198 12.23 6.22 4.50
CA SER A 198 13.46 6.12 5.28
C SER A 198 14.56 7.05 4.73
N PRO A 199 14.41 8.39 4.85
CA PRO A 199 15.45 9.34 4.43
C PRO A 199 16.78 9.14 5.18
N VAL A 200 16.72 8.66 6.44
CA VAL A 200 17.91 8.27 7.24
C VAL A 200 18.82 7.28 6.51
N THR A 201 18.28 6.49 5.58
CA THR A 201 19.06 5.61 4.68
C THR A 201 20.16 6.36 3.92
N PHE A 202 19.91 7.59 3.46
CA PHE A 202 20.93 8.39 2.76
C PHE A 202 22.15 8.59 3.65
N GLN A 203 21.90 8.95 4.91
CA GLN A 203 22.94 9.19 5.92
C GLN A 203 23.66 7.88 6.29
N CYS A 204 22.95 6.77 6.49
CA CYS A 204 23.55 5.45 6.76
C CYS A 204 24.36 4.90 5.56
N ALA A 205 23.92 5.17 4.32
CA ALA A 205 24.62 4.77 3.12
C ALA A 205 25.89 5.61 2.89
N TYR A 206 25.78 6.93 2.86
CA TYR A 206 26.85 7.81 2.36
C TYR A 206 27.64 8.54 3.45
N SER A 207 27.05 8.87 4.61
CA SER A 207 27.77 9.59 5.66
C SER A 207 28.75 8.67 6.41
N PRO A 208 30.06 9.01 6.50
CA PRO A 208 31.01 8.27 7.32
C PRO A 208 30.62 8.19 8.80
N ALA A 209 29.85 9.17 9.29
CA ALA A 209 29.45 9.26 10.69
C ALA A 209 28.45 8.17 11.13
N LEU A 210 27.70 7.57 10.20
CA LEU A 210 26.71 6.52 10.47
C LEU A 210 27.07 5.15 9.84
N ALA A 211 28.33 4.97 9.41
CA ALA A 211 28.77 3.72 8.78
C ALA A 211 28.53 2.46 9.63
N SER A 212 28.56 2.57 10.96
CA SER A 212 28.24 1.46 11.89
C SER A 212 26.75 1.08 11.95
N ALA A 213 25.84 1.97 11.54
CA ALA A 213 24.41 1.70 11.44
C ALA A 213 24.00 1.17 10.06
N ARG A 214 24.92 1.19 9.07
CA ARG A 214 24.63 0.87 7.67
C ARG A 214 24.05 -0.53 7.47
N SER A 215 24.73 -1.57 7.99
CA SER A 215 24.38 -2.96 7.68
C SER A 215 22.99 -3.35 8.22
N GLY A 216 22.65 -2.95 9.47
CA GLY A 216 21.30 -3.15 10.01
C GLY A 216 20.20 -2.33 9.28
N ASN A 217 20.55 -1.15 8.75
CA ASN A 217 19.65 -0.39 7.87
C ASN A 217 19.48 -1.07 6.49
N MET A 218 20.53 -1.70 5.96
CA MET A 218 20.47 -2.49 4.72
C MET A 218 19.65 -3.78 4.90
N GLU A 219 19.78 -4.49 6.03
CA GLU A 219 18.96 -5.66 6.32
C GLU A 219 17.47 -5.30 6.40
N ARG A 220 17.14 -4.18 7.06
CA ARG A 220 15.77 -3.63 7.05
C ARG A 220 15.30 -3.36 5.62
N ILE A 221 16.08 -2.64 4.80
CA ILE A 221 15.73 -2.34 3.41
C ILE A 221 15.55 -3.63 2.59
N ALA A 222 16.35 -4.67 2.85
CA ALA A 222 16.23 -5.94 2.14
C ALA A 222 14.89 -6.63 2.39
N GLU A 223 14.43 -6.65 3.64
CA GLU A 223 13.07 -7.09 4.00
C GLU A 223 12.00 -6.20 3.32
N GLN A 224 12.22 -4.88 3.29
CA GLN A 224 11.31 -3.94 2.63
C GLN A 224 11.18 -4.17 1.11
N ILE A 225 12.25 -4.58 0.43
CA ILE A 225 12.23 -4.92 -1.01
C ILE A 225 11.70 -6.35 -1.24
N ALA A 226 11.99 -7.30 -0.36
CA ALA A 226 11.49 -8.67 -0.48
C ALA A 226 9.97 -8.73 -0.32
N THR A 227 9.41 -8.00 0.64
CA THR A 227 7.95 -7.86 0.82
C THR A 227 7.24 -7.18 -0.36
N LEU A 228 7.91 -6.31 -1.15
CA LEU A 228 7.41 -5.80 -2.43
C LEU A 228 7.24 -6.94 -3.44
N CYS A 229 8.29 -7.73 -3.62
CA CYS A 229 8.28 -8.85 -4.56
C CYS A 229 7.22 -9.89 -4.15
N ALA A 230 7.17 -10.25 -2.85
CA ALA A 230 6.14 -11.12 -2.29
C ALA A 230 4.72 -10.56 -2.48
N THR A 231 4.53 -9.25 -2.30
CA THR A 231 3.22 -8.62 -2.49
C THR A 231 2.78 -8.55 -3.96
N LEU A 232 3.71 -8.47 -4.91
CA LEU A 232 3.43 -8.65 -6.34
C LEU A 232 3.33 -10.15 -6.75
N GLY A 233 3.69 -11.08 -5.85
CA GLY A 233 3.84 -12.51 -6.15
C GLY A 233 4.94 -12.79 -7.18
N GLU A 234 6.05 -12.04 -7.12
CA GLU A 234 7.20 -12.11 -8.04
C GLU A 234 8.43 -12.67 -7.32
N TYR A 235 9.24 -13.44 -8.05
CA TYR A 235 10.57 -13.86 -7.60
C TYR A 235 11.58 -13.42 -8.68
N PRO A 236 11.99 -12.13 -8.68
CA PRO A 236 12.76 -11.54 -9.77
C PRO A 236 14.24 -11.91 -9.72
N SER A 237 14.89 -11.92 -10.88
CA SER A 237 16.34 -12.09 -10.98
C SER A 237 17.07 -10.83 -10.50
N VAL A 238 17.81 -10.94 -9.40
CA VAL A 238 18.50 -9.80 -8.76
C VAL A 238 19.78 -9.41 -9.52
N ARG A 239 19.85 -8.12 -9.87
CA ARG A 239 20.99 -7.41 -10.46
C ARG A 239 21.37 -6.20 -9.61
N TYR A 240 22.62 -5.76 -9.70
CA TYR A 240 23.10 -4.60 -8.95
C TYR A 240 24.19 -3.84 -9.72
N ARG A 241 24.35 -2.54 -9.48
CA ARG A 241 25.48 -1.75 -10.04
C ARG A 241 26.77 -2.04 -9.28
N SER A 242 27.82 -2.49 -9.98
CA SER A 242 29.08 -2.93 -9.38
C SER A 242 29.98 -1.82 -8.82
N GLU A 243 29.73 -0.55 -9.16
CA GLU A 243 30.62 0.58 -8.83
C GLU A 243 30.59 0.98 -7.34
N TRP A 244 29.64 0.46 -6.54
CA TRP A 244 29.52 0.72 -5.11
C TRP A 244 29.27 -0.58 -4.34
N ASP A 245 30.19 -0.96 -3.44
CA ASP A 245 30.17 -2.25 -2.74
C ASP A 245 28.88 -2.48 -1.91
N GLY A 246 28.25 -1.40 -1.41
CA GLY A 246 26.99 -1.50 -0.68
C GLY A 246 25.81 -2.04 -1.52
N ASN A 247 25.90 -1.98 -2.86
CA ASN A 247 24.89 -2.57 -3.73
C ASN A 247 24.94 -4.10 -3.71
N VAL A 248 26.13 -4.72 -3.58
CA VAL A 248 26.24 -6.19 -3.51
C VAL A 248 25.90 -6.73 -2.12
N GLU A 249 26.23 -6.00 -1.04
CA GLU A 249 25.74 -6.31 0.32
C GLU A 249 24.21 -6.33 0.35
N LEU A 250 23.57 -5.27 -0.15
CA LEU A 250 22.11 -5.19 -0.21
C LEU A 250 21.49 -6.25 -1.14
N ALA A 251 22.10 -6.52 -2.30
CA ALA A 251 21.61 -7.57 -3.21
C ALA A 251 21.64 -8.96 -2.57
N GLN A 252 22.69 -9.28 -1.80
CA GLN A 252 22.78 -10.56 -1.07
C GLN A 252 21.71 -10.68 0.00
N MET A 253 21.51 -9.63 0.81
CA MET A 253 20.44 -9.61 1.81
C MET A 253 19.05 -9.76 1.16
N VAL A 254 18.78 -9.03 0.07
CA VAL A 254 17.51 -9.12 -0.67
C VAL A 254 17.28 -10.54 -1.20
N GLN A 255 18.29 -11.17 -1.80
CA GLN A 255 18.17 -12.54 -2.31
C GLN A 255 17.84 -13.54 -1.19
N GLN A 256 18.52 -13.45 -0.04
CA GLN A 256 18.24 -14.32 1.12
C GLN A 256 16.80 -14.18 1.62
N LYS A 257 16.25 -12.95 1.63
CA LYS A 257 14.85 -12.71 1.99
C LYS A 257 13.88 -13.25 0.93
N LEU A 258 14.14 -13.00 -0.36
CA LEU A 258 13.33 -13.56 -1.46
C LEU A 258 13.30 -15.09 -1.45
N ASP A 259 14.42 -15.73 -1.11
CA ASP A 259 14.51 -17.20 -1.02
C ASP A 259 13.65 -17.76 0.14
N ALA A 260 13.57 -17.06 1.28
CA ALA A 260 12.66 -17.40 2.36
C ALA A 260 11.18 -17.25 1.94
N TYR A 261 10.80 -16.12 1.33
CA TYR A 261 9.44 -15.90 0.81
C TYR A 261 9.04 -16.95 -0.26
N LYS A 262 9.99 -17.39 -1.09
CA LYS A 262 9.78 -18.43 -2.12
C LYS A 262 9.70 -19.85 -1.53
N ALA A 263 10.26 -20.09 -0.35
CA ALA A 263 10.10 -21.33 0.40
C ALA A 263 8.71 -21.43 1.05
N ASP A 264 8.24 -20.34 1.67
CA ASP A 264 6.89 -20.26 2.26
C ASP A 264 5.78 -20.23 1.19
N GLU A 265 6.00 -19.55 0.06
CA GLU A 265 5.07 -19.54 -1.09
C GLU A 265 5.73 -20.04 -2.38
N PRO A 266 5.70 -21.37 -2.65
CA PRO A 266 6.23 -21.94 -3.88
C PRO A 266 5.62 -21.40 -5.18
N THR A 267 4.42 -20.82 -5.16
CA THR A 267 3.79 -20.16 -6.34
C THR A 267 4.39 -18.80 -6.69
N MET A 268 5.23 -18.21 -5.84
CA MET A 268 5.81 -16.89 -6.05
C MET A 268 6.71 -16.86 -7.30
N GLY A 269 6.43 -15.97 -8.25
CA GLY A 269 7.17 -15.87 -9.50
C GLY A 269 6.90 -16.98 -10.52
N GLU A 270 5.90 -17.85 -10.32
CA GLU A 270 5.54 -18.86 -11.33
C GLU A 270 4.86 -18.28 -12.58
N GLY A 271 5.13 -18.90 -13.73
CA GLY A 271 4.60 -18.50 -15.04
C GLY A 271 5.69 -17.93 -15.97
N PRO A 272 5.49 -18.03 -17.31
CA PRO A 272 6.53 -17.71 -18.30
C PRO A 272 6.93 -16.23 -18.30
N GLU A 273 6.03 -15.34 -17.91
CA GLU A 273 6.30 -13.90 -17.83
C GLU A 273 6.97 -13.50 -16.51
N LYS A 274 6.49 -14.01 -15.37
CA LYS A 274 7.09 -13.75 -14.06
C LYS A 274 8.51 -14.29 -13.93
N ALA A 275 8.81 -15.42 -14.57
CA ALA A 275 10.16 -15.98 -14.66
C ALA A 275 11.18 -15.08 -15.39
N ARG A 276 10.72 -14.02 -16.10
CA ARG A 276 11.55 -13.02 -16.78
C ARG A 276 11.69 -11.72 -15.99
N SER A 277 11.02 -11.58 -14.84
CA SER A 277 11.09 -10.38 -14.00
C SER A 277 12.51 -10.15 -13.47
N GLN A 278 12.95 -8.90 -13.43
CA GLN A 278 14.27 -8.46 -12.97
C GLN A 278 14.12 -7.47 -11.81
N LEU A 279 15.05 -7.51 -10.85
CA LEU A 279 15.19 -6.53 -9.78
C LEU A 279 16.58 -5.89 -9.89
N LEU A 280 16.65 -4.57 -10.08
CA LEU A 280 17.90 -3.83 -10.26
C LEU A 280 18.15 -2.87 -9.09
N ILE A 281 19.24 -3.10 -8.36
CA ILE A 281 19.68 -2.27 -7.23
C ILE A 281 20.74 -1.26 -7.70
N LEU A 282 20.52 0.01 -7.39
CA LEU A 282 21.37 1.15 -7.76
C LEU A 282 21.69 2.00 -6.53
N ASP A 283 22.88 2.57 -6.49
CA ASP A 283 23.26 3.64 -5.58
C ASP A 283 22.95 5.00 -6.22
N ARG A 284 22.58 6.03 -5.42
CA ARG A 284 22.30 7.39 -5.92
C ARG A 284 23.46 8.02 -6.73
N GLY A 285 24.70 7.54 -6.55
CA GLY A 285 25.88 7.88 -7.34
C GLY A 285 25.90 7.34 -8.78
N PHE A 286 24.82 6.71 -9.26
CA PHE A 286 24.65 6.36 -10.67
C PHE A 286 24.32 7.56 -11.56
N ASP A 287 23.62 8.56 -10.99
CA ASP A 287 23.22 9.80 -11.65
C ASP A 287 23.02 10.87 -10.56
N CYS A 288 23.92 11.85 -10.46
CA CYS A 288 23.74 13.01 -9.58
C CYS A 288 23.29 14.27 -10.35
N VAL A 289 23.04 14.16 -11.66
CA VAL A 289 22.56 15.25 -12.52
C VAL A 289 21.03 15.34 -12.45
N SER A 290 20.34 14.23 -12.67
CA SER A 290 18.87 14.17 -12.65
C SER A 290 18.18 14.69 -11.38
N PRO A 291 18.72 14.52 -10.15
CA PRO A 291 18.14 15.13 -8.94
C PRO A 291 18.53 16.61 -8.70
N LEU A 292 19.37 17.22 -9.54
CA LEU A 292 19.76 18.64 -9.41
C LEU A 292 19.14 19.58 -10.45
N LEU A 293 18.63 19.06 -11.56
CA LEU A 293 18.08 19.87 -12.65
C LEU A 293 16.69 20.43 -12.33
N HIS A 294 16.45 21.68 -12.73
CA HIS A 294 15.11 22.22 -12.90
C HIS A 294 14.40 21.48 -14.04
N GLU A 295 13.35 20.74 -13.69
CA GLU A 295 12.58 19.92 -14.61
C GLU A 295 11.21 20.56 -14.90
N LEU A 296 10.78 20.51 -16.15
CA LEU A 296 9.67 21.33 -16.68
C LEU A 296 8.40 20.50 -16.99
N THR A 297 8.33 19.26 -16.49
CA THR A 297 7.08 18.49 -16.43
C THR A 297 6.36 18.73 -15.10
N LEU A 298 5.02 18.88 -15.16
CA LEU A 298 4.20 19.51 -14.12
C LEU A 298 4.54 19.10 -12.68
N GLN A 299 4.65 17.81 -12.39
CA GLN A 299 4.93 17.31 -11.04
C GLN A 299 6.34 17.62 -10.57
N ALA A 300 7.36 17.36 -11.39
CA ALA A 300 8.73 17.69 -11.05
C ALA A 300 8.90 19.20 -10.83
N MET A 301 8.30 20.00 -11.71
CA MET A 301 8.33 21.46 -11.66
C MET A 301 7.61 22.03 -10.43
N ALA A 302 6.43 21.51 -10.10
CA ALA A 302 5.63 21.99 -8.97
C ALA A 302 6.28 21.67 -7.62
N TYR A 303 6.90 20.50 -7.46
CA TYR A 303 7.56 20.11 -6.21
C TYR A 303 9.00 20.68 -6.07
N ASP A 304 9.58 21.24 -7.14
CA ASP A 304 10.84 22.00 -7.09
C ASP A 304 10.58 23.50 -6.82
N LEU A 305 9.60 24.11 -7.50
CA LEU A 305 9.38 25.56 -7.47
C LEU A 305 8.32 26.07 -6.48
N LEU A 306 7.45 25.20 -5.94
CA LEU A 306 6.34 25.60 -5.06
C LEU A 306 6.43 24.90 -3.69
N PRO A 307 5.97 25.55 -2.59
CA PRO A 307 6.07 25.02 -1.23
C PRO A 307 5.03 23.91 -0.94
N ILE A 308 5.10 22.81 -1.68
CA ILE A 308 4.24 21.63 -1.52
C ILE A 308 4.84 20.72 -0.44
N VAL A 309 4.07 20.43 0.61
CA VAL A 309 4.55 19.68 1.78
C VAL A 309 3.59 18.53 2.11
N ASN A 310 4.10 17.30 2.14
CA ASN A 310 3.30 16.07 2.23
C ASN A 310 2.18 16.04 1.17
N ASP A 311 2.53 16.34 -0.07
CA ASP A 311 1.64 16.30 -1.24
C ASP A 311 0.48 17.33 -1.20
N VAL A 312 0.46 18.24 -0.22
CA VAL A 312 -0.53 19.31 -0.09
C VAL A 312 -0.03 20.60 -0.76
N TYR A 313 -0.73 21.02 -1.81
CA TYR A 313 -0.59 22.33 -2.44
C TYR A 313 -1.58 23.32 -1.79
N LYS A 314 -1.15 24.57 -1.59
CA LYS A 314 -1.97 25.66 -1.05
C LYS A 314 -1.99 26.84 -2.00
N PHE A 315 -3.18 27.40 -2.24
CA PHE A 315 -3.34 28.59 -3.08
C PHE A 315 -4.53 29.45 -2.65
N ILE A 316 -4.58 30.68 -3.17
CA ILE A 316 -5.66 31.64 -2.92
C ILE A 316 -6.44 31.81 -4.23
N PRO A 317 -7.66 31.24 -4.38
CA PRO A 317 -8.39 31.22 -5.66
C PRO A 317 -8.84 32.61 -6.18
N SER A 318 -8.82 33.63 -5.33
CA SER A 318 -9.15 35.02 -5.64
C SER A 318 -8.70 35.93 -4.49
N PRO A 319 -8.34 37.21 -4.71
CA PRO A 319 -7.77 38.08 -3.66
C PRO A 319 -8.61 38.26 -2.38
N ASN A 320 -9.92 37.99 -2.44
CA ASN A 320 -10.85 38.09 -1.30
C ASN A 320 -11.36 36.70 -0.84
N ALA A 321 -10.73 35.61 -1.27
CA ALA A 321 -11.07 34.24 -0.87
C ALA A 321 -10.12 33.74 0.23
N ALA A 322 -10.57 32.75 1.00
CA ALA A 322 -9.69 32.02 1.92
C ALA A 322 -8.63 31.22 1.15
N GLU A 323 -7.49 30.96 1.81
CA GLU A 323 -6.52 29.95 1.38
C GLU A 323 -7.22 28.59 1.27
N LYS A 324 -6.91 27.85 0.19
CA LYS A 324 -7.45 26.53 -0.10
C LYS A 324 -6.30 25.52 -0.15
N GLU A 325 -6.36 24.53 0.73
CA GLU A 325 -5.48 23.36 0.73
C GLU A 325 -6.06 22.27 -0.18
N VAL A 326 -5.23 21.64 -1.02
CA VAL A 326 -5.61 20.50 -1.87
C VAL A 326 -4.49 19.47 -1.90
N LEU A 327 -4.85 18.19 -1.73
CA LEU A 327 -3.94 17.05 -1.85
C LEU A 327 -3.77 16.67 -3.33
N LEU A 328 -2.54 16.44 -3.76
CA LEU A 328 -2.17 16.02 -5.12
C LEU A 328 -1.91 14.50 -5.17
N ASP A 329 -2.96 13.71 -5.36
CA ASP A 329 -2.90 12.24 -5.32
C ASP A 329 -3.52 11.56 -6.55
N GLU A 330 -3.46 10.22 -6.61
CA GLU A 330 -4.14 9.44 -7.67
C GLU A 330 -5.67 9.28 -7.44
N ASN A 331 -6.27 10.00 -6.48
CA ASN A 331 -7.73 10.21 -6.45
C ASN A 331 -8.14 11.42 -7.31
N ASP A 332 -7.17 12.20 -7.82
CA ASP A 332 -7.41 13.13 -8.92
C ASP A 332 -6.96 12.58 -10.29
N ASP A 333 -7.93 12.03 -11.04
CA ASP A 333 -7.78 11.59 -12.43
C ASP A 333 -7.08 12.65 -13.30
N LEU A 334 -7.41 13.94 -13.10
CA LEU A 334 -6.84 15.06 -13.83
C LEU A 334 -5.38 15.34 -13.45
N TRP A 335 -4.97 15.03 -12.21
CA TRP A 335 -3.56 15.05 -11.81
C TRP A 335 -2.79 13.92 -12.51
N VAL A 336 -3.34 12.70 -12.55
CA VAL A 336 -2.71 11.54 -13.19
C VAL A 336 -2.47 11.78 -14.68
N ASP A 337 -3.42 12.39 -15.39
CA ASP A 337 -3.29 12.72 -16.82
C ASP A 337 -2.30 13.87 -17.09
N LEU A 338 -2.11 14.81 -16.14
CA LEU A 338 -1.31 16.03 -16.34
C LEU A 338 0.11 15.98 -15.75
N ARG A 339 0.35 15.21 -14.67
CA ARG A 339 1.57 15.27 -13.84
C ARG A 339 2.89 15.11 -14.63
N HIS A 340 2.84 14.32 -15.71
CA HIS A 340 3.99 14.01 -16.56
C HIS A 340 4.04 14.86 -17.85
N GLN A 341 3.04 15.72 -18.09
CA GLN A 341 3.02 16.63 -19.25
C GLN A 341 3.98 17.82 -19.03
N HIS A 342 4.57 18.32 -20.11
CA HIS A 342 5.41 19.51 -20.08
C HIS A 342 4.58 20.78 -19.85
N ILE A 343 5.05 21.69 -18.99
CA ILE A 343 4.30 22.86 -18.52
C ILE A 343 3.74 23.73 -19.66
N ALA A 344 4.45 23.81 -20.79
CA ALA A 344 4.04 24.58 -21.96
C ALA A 344 2.70 24.13 -22.58
N VAL A 345 2.29 22.87 -22.38
CA VAL A 345 0.99 22.36 -22.85
C VAL A 345 -0.05 22.22 -21.75
N VAL A 346 0.34 22.09 -20.47
CA VAL A 346 -0.58 21.84 -19.33
C VAL A 346 -1.77 22.81 -19.31
N SER A 347 -1.54 24.12 -19.38
CA SER A 347 -2.63 25.11 -19.34
C SER A 347 -3.56 25.01 -20.55
N GLN A 348 -3.07 24.53 -21.70
CA GLN A 348 -3.88 24.26 -22.88
C GLN A 348 -4.70 22.97 -22.68
N SER A 349 -4.06 21.89 -22.23
CA SER A 349 -4.72 20.61 -21.88
C SER A 349 -5.84 20.80 -20.87
N VAL A 350 -5.59 21.50 -19.76
CA VAL A 350 -6.61 21.80 -18.72
C VAL A 350 -7.79 22.58 -19.31
N THR A 351 -7.52 23.58 -20.16
CA THR A 351 -8.56 24.37 -20.82
C THR A 351 -9.35 23.55 -21.85
N GLN A 352 -8.69 22.65 -22.57
CA GLN A 352 -9.33 21.73 -23.52
C GLN A 352 -10.22 20.70 -22.82
N TYR A 353 -9.78 20.13 -21.69
CA TYR A 353 -10.59 19.25 -20.86
C TYR A 353 -11.78 19.98 -20.23
N LEU A 354 -11.61 21.24 -19.78
CA LEU A 354 -12.70 22.07 -19.29
C LEU A 354 -13.73 22.38 -20.40
N LYS A 355 -13.26 22.65 -21.62
CA LYS A 355 -14.12 22.87 -22.80
C LYS A 355 -14.91 21.61 -23.16
N SER A 356 -14.24 20.46 -23.30
CA SER A 356 -14.93 19.19 -23.63
C SER A 356 -15.89 18.75 -22.52
N PHE A 357 -15.56 19.00 -21.25
CA PHE A 357 -16.51 18.84 -20.13
C PHE A 357 -17.75 19.73 -20.31
N THR A 358 -17.56 21.02 -20.58
CA THR A 358 -18.63 22.00 -20.80
C THR A 358 -19.54 21.61 -21.98
N GLU A 359 -18.95 21.16 -23.09
CA GLU A 359 -19.67 20.68 -24.28
C GLU A 359 -20.42 19.38 -24.01
N SER A 360 -19.80 18.41 -23.30
CA SER A 360 -20.45 17.14 -22.93
C SER A 360 -21.70 17.31 -22.06
N LYS A 361 -21.81 18.44 -21.34
CA LYS A 361 -22.95 18.81 -20.51
C LYS A 361 -23.90 19.81 -21.18
N ARG A 362 -23.71 20.09 -22.48
CA ARG A 362 -24.51 21.02 -23.31
C ARG A 362 -24.68 22.41 -22.69
N LEU A 363 -23.62 22.92 -22.06
CA LEU A 363 -23.62 24.26 -21.48
C LEU A 363 -23.43 25.32 -22.59
N THR A 364 -24.05 26.48 -22.41
CA THR A 364 -24.01 27.59 -23.38
C THR A 364 -22.58 28.04 -23.66
N GLN A 365 -22.19 28.06 -24.93
CA GLN A 365 -20.85 28.47 -25.36
C GLN A 365 -20.57 29.95 -25.04
N SER A 366 -19.37 30.21 -24.50
CA SER A 366 -18.70 31.50 -24.60
C SER A 366 -17.28 31.23 -25.09
N GLU A 367 -16.85 31.90 -26.17
CA GLU A 367 -15.61 31.57 -26.89
C GLU A 367 -14.33 31.84 -26.10
N LYS A 368 -14.45 32.58 -24.99
CA LYS A 368 -13.40 32.79 -23.99
C LYS A 368 -14.00 32.50 -22.62
N GLN A 369 -13.34 31.63 -21.84
CA GLN A 369 -13.68 31.33 -20.45
C GLN A 369 -12.46 31.68 -19.59
N SER A 370 -12.64 32.57 -18.62
CA SER A 370 -11.62 33.01 -17.67
C SER A 370 -11.78 32.29 -16.32
N MET A 371 -10.76 32.30 -15.47
CA MET A 371 -10.88 31.83 -14.09
C MET A 371 -11.99 32.55 -13.29
N LYS A 372 -12.29 33.82 -13.65
CA LYS A 372 -13.44 34.57 -13.11
C LYS A 372 -14.78 33.95 -13.49
N ASP A 373 -14.87 33.30 -14.65
CA ASP A 373 -16.08 32.62 -15.12
C ASP A 373 -16.20 31.24 -14.48
N LEU A 374 -15.09 30.53 -14.27
CA LEU A 374 -15.06 29.26 -13.54
C LEU A 374 -15.61 29.40 -12.11
N SER A 375 -15.20 30.47 -11.40
CA SER A 375 -15.75 30.81 -10.08
C SER A 375 -17.25 31.17 -10.10
N GLN A 376 -17.79 31.63 -11.23
CA GLN A 376 -19.22 31.84 -11.41
C GLN A 376 -19.95 30.55 -11.82
N MET A 377 -19.34 29.68 -12.63
CA MET A 377 -19.89 28.36 -13.00
C MET A 377 -20.06 27.49 -11.75
N ILE A 378 -19.08 27.47 -10.84
CA ILE A 378 -19.19 26.79 -9.53
C ILE A 378 -20.43 27.25 -8.76
N LYS A 379 -20.71 28.56 -8.72
CA LYS A 379 -21.90 29.12 -8.04
C LYS A 379 -23.21 28.85 -8.79
N LYS A 380 -23.18 28.74 -10.12
CA LYS A 380 -24.34 28.43 -10.97
C LYS A 380 -24.69 26.94 -11.01
N MET A 381 -23.73 26.05 -10.71
CA MET A 381 -23.85 24.60 -10.91
C MET A 381 -23.25 23.80 -9.74
N PRO A 382 -23.86 23.84 -8.53
CA PRO A 382 -23.34 23.16 -7.35
C PRO A 382 -23.15 21.65 -7.55
N GLN A 383 -24.00 21.01 -8.37
CA GLN A 383 -23.87 19.58 -8.73
C GLN A 383 -22.52 19.20 -9.38
N TYR A 384 -21.81 20.14 -10.00
CA TYR A 384 -20.51 19.93 -10.64
C TYR A 384 -19.35 20.61 -9.88
N GLN A 385 -19.61 21.18 -8.70
CA GLN A 385 -18.62 21.90 -7.89
C GLN A 385 -17.35 21.09 -7.61
N LYS A 386 -17.46 19.78 -7.36
CA LYS A 386 -16.30 18.90 -7.11
C LYS A 386 -15.38 18.80 -8.34
N GLN A 387 -15.95 18.71 -9.55
CA GLN A 387 -15.19 18.60 -10.80
C GLN A 387 -14.60 19.96 -11.22
N LEU A 388 -15.39 21.04 -11.18
CA LEU A 388 -14.89 22.39 -11.44
C LEU A 388 -13.81 22.83 -10.44
N SER A 389 -13.86 22.35 -9.19
CA SER A 389 -12.80 22.54 -8.19
C SER A 389 -11.47 21.88 -8.56
N LYS A 390 -11.48 20.72 -9.24
CA LYS A 390 -10.26 20.08 -9.76
C LYS A 390 -9.63 20.94 -10.86
N TYR A 391 -10.39 21.29 -11.90
CA TYR A 391 -9.93 22.17 -12.98
C TYR A 391 -9.36 23.49 -12.46
N SER A 392 -10.03 24.12 -11.48
CA SER A 392 -9.54 25.35 -10.84
C SER A 392 -8.17 25.16 -10.18
N THR A 393 -7.94 24.05 -9.48
CA THR A 393 -6.65 23.78 -8.82
C THR A 393 -5.52 23.63 -9.83
N HIS A 394 -5.71 22.85 -10.91
CA HIS A 394 -4.65 22.64 -11.90
C HIS A 394 -4.35 23.87 -12.77
N LEU A 395 -5.34 24.75 -12.98
CA LEU A 395 -5.07 26.07 -13.59
C LEU A 395 -4.16 26.94 -12.70
N HIS A 396 -4.47 27.06 -11.40
CA HIS A 396 -3.63 27.83 -10.47
C HIS A 396 -2.23 27.21 -10.30
N LEU A 397 -2.14 25.87 -10.21
CA LEU A 397 -0.86 25.17 -10.13
C LEU A 397 0.03 25.48 -11.34
N ALA A 398 -0.54 25.46 -12.55
CA ALA A 398 0.17 25.80 -13.77
C ALA A 398 0.54 27.30 -13.87
N GLU A 399 -0.34 28.21 -13.41
CA GLU A 399 -0.03 29.65 -13.32
C GLU A 399 1.12 29.93 -12.35
N ASP A 400 1.09 29.34 -11.15
CA ASP A 400 2.15 29.52 -10.14
C ASP A 400 3.49 28.94 -10.62
N CYS A 401 3.50 27.75 -11.23
CA CYS A 401 4.70 27.19 -11.89
C CYS A 401 5.25 28.13 -12.98
N MET A 402 4.40 28.63 -13.88
CA MET A 402 4.82 29.54 -14.95
C MET A 402 5.32 30.90 -14.42
N LYS A 403 4.73 31.39 -13.34
CA LYS A 403 5.13 32.63 -12.65
C LYS A 403 6.48 32.51 -11.95
N ALA A 404 6.77 31.35 -11.34
CA ALA A 404 8.11 31.05 -10.82
C ALA A 404 9.14 30.94 -11.96
N TYR A 405 8.78 30.23 -13.04
CA TYR A 405 9.63 30.04 -14.22
C TYR A 405 10.08 31.36 -14.88
N GLN A 406 9.13 32.31 -15.04
CA GLN A 406 9.36 33.61 -15.67
C GLN A 406 10.23 34.59 -14.85
N GLY A 407 10.64 34.24 -13.63
CA GLY A 407 11.51 35.07 -12.79
C GLY A 407 12.99 35.00 -13.21
N TYR A 408 13.67 33.93 -12.78
CA TYR A 408 15.08 33.67 -13.11
C TYR A 408 15.37 32.22 -13.52
N VAL A 409 14.42 31.30 -13.31
CA VAL A 409 14.58 29.87 -13.62
C VAL A 409 14.75 29.66 -15.14
N ASP A 410 14.15 30.50 -15.98
CA ASP A 410 14.38 30.54 -17.43
C ASP A 410 15.88 30.60 -17.81
N LYS A 411 16.67 31.40 -17.09
CA LYS A 411 18.11 31.55 -17.30
C LYS A 411 18.89 30.38 -16.69
N LEU A 412 18.43 29.84 -15.57
CA LEU A 412 19.02 28.66 -14.94
C LEU A 412 18.89 27.44 -15.85
N CYS A 413 17.67 27.09 -16.28
CA CYS A 413 17.41 25.93 -17.14
C CYS A 413 18.32 25.91 -18.38
N ARG A 414 18.57 27.07 -19.03
CA ARG A 414 19.50 27.12 -20.18
C ARG A 414 20.91 26.65 -19.80
N VAL A 415 21.48 27.21 -18.73
CA VAL A 415 22.86 26.88 -18.30
C VAL A 415 22.94 25.50 -17.66
N GLU A 416 21.89 25.04 -16.98
CA GLU A 416 21.78 23.68 -16.44
C GLU A 416 21.77 22.62 -17.54
N GLN A 417 20.94 22.81 -18.58
CA GLN A 417 20.86 21.88 -19.71
C GLN A 417 22.17 21.86 -20.51
N ASP A 418 22.82 23.02 -20.68
CA ASP A 418 24.17 23.14 -21.24
C ASP A 418 25.21 22.34 -20.43
N LEU A 419 25.17 22.41 -19.10
CA LEU A 419 26.10 21.68 -18.21
C LEU A 419 25.77 20.18 -18.09
N ALA A 420 24.51 19.79 -18.22
CA ALA A 420 24.09 18.39 -18.18
C ALA A 420 24.42 17.65 -19.48
N MET A 421 24.14 18.27 -20.64
CA MET A 421 24.39 17.68 -21.95
C MET A 421 25.85 17.83 -22.40
N GLY A 422 26.54 18.90 -21.97
CA GLY A 422 27.87 19.28 -22.47
C GLY A 422 27.88 19.86 -23.89
N THR A 423 26.70 20.04 -24.47
CA THR A 423 26.47 20.73 -25.74
C THR A 423 25.40 21.81 -25.55
N ASP A 424 25.40 22.81 -26.43
CA ASP A 424 24.31 23.79 -26.54
C ASP A 424 23.06 23.18 -27.23
N ALA A 425 22.05 24.01 -27.50
CA ALA A 425 20.77 23.57 -28.07
C ALA A 425 20.90 23.12 -29.53
N GLU A 426 21.96 23.57 -30.22
CA GLU A 426 22.34 23.25 -31.58
C GLU A 426 23.19 21.97 -31.67
N GLY A 427 23.68 21.47 -30.54
CA GLY A 427 24.50 20.25 -30.44
C GLY A 427 26.01 20.50 -30.47
N GLU A 428 26.46 21.76 -30.50
CA GLU A 428 27.87 22.14 -30.49
C GLU A 428 28.47 22.08 -29.08
N LYS A 429 29.76 21.76 -29.00
CA LYS A 429 30.42 21.59 -27.69
C LYS A 429 30.76 22.94 -27.06
N ILE A 430 30.29 23.13 -25.82
CA ILE A 430 30.49 24.38 -25.07
C ILE A 430 31.97 24.60 -24.76
N LYS A 431 32.53 25.70 -25.28
CA LYS A 431 33.97 26.01 -25.20
C LYS A 431 34.33 26.77 -23.91
N ASP A 432 33.43 27.62 -23.43
CA ASP A 432 33.60 28.40 -22.19
C ASP A 432 32.29 28.38 -21.38
N HIS A 433 32.30 27.60 -20.29
CA HIS A 433 31.16 27.54 -19.36
C HIS A 433 31.16 28.72 -18.37
N MET A 434 32.32 29.34 -18.10
CA MET A 434 32.45 30.39 -17.08
C MET A 434 31.73 31.66 -17.52
N ARG A 435 31.74 31.97 -18.83
CA ARG A 435 30.94 33.04 -19.43
C ARG A 435 29.44 32.95 -19.11
N ASN A 436 28.90 31.74 -18.98
CA ASN A 436 27.48 31.51 -18.68
C ASN A 436 27.21 31.34 -17.17
N ILE A 437 28.14 30.74 -16.42
CA ILE A 437 28.01 30.49 -14.98
C ILE A 437 28.22 31.76 -14.15
N VAL A 438 29.27 32.55 -14.41
CA VAL A 438 29.66 33.68 -13.55
C VAL A 438 28.54 34.73 -13.39
N PRO A 439 27.76 35.10 -14.43
CA PRO A 439 26.61 35.99 -14.27
C PRO A 439 25.55 35.47 -13.29
N ILE A 440 25.32 34.16 -13.24
CA ILE A 440 24.34 33.53 -12.32
C ILE A 440 24.85 33.55 -10.88
N LEU A 441 26.14 33.26 -10.67
CA LEU A 441 26.72 33.25 -9.31
C LEU A 441 26.74 34.64 -8.68
N LEU A 442 26.97 35.69 -9.48
CA LEU A 442 26.99 37.09 -9.02
C LEU A 442 25.59 37.69 -8.80
N ASP A 443 24.55 37.14 -9.43
CA ASP A 443 23.17 37.63 -9.27
C ASP A 443 22.68 37.41 -7.82
N GLN A 444 22.07 38.44 -7.24
CA GLN A 444 21.53 38.42 -5.87
C GLN A 444 20.06 37.96 -5.83
N ASN A 445 19.41 37.81 -6.99
CA ASN A 445 18.03 37.32 -7.09
C ASN A 445 17.96 35.78 -7.15
N VAL A 446 19.07 35.11 -7.46
CA VAL A 446 19.20 33.65 -7.57
C VAL A 446 19.51 33.05 -6.19
N SER A 447 18.83 31.97 -5.81
CA SER A 447 19.00 31.36 -4.49
C SER A 447 20.39 30.71 -4.29
N ASN A 448 20.82 30.57 -3.04
CA ASN A 448 22.06 29.86 -2.71
C ASN A 448 22.01 28.38 -3.12
N TYR A 449 20.84 27.73 -3.04
CA TYR A 449 20.67 26.35 -3.49
C TYR A 449 20.85 26.24 -5.02
N ASP A 450 20.37 27.21 -5.80
CA ASP A 450 20.54 27.20 -7.26
C ASP A 450 21.98 27.50 -7.68
N LYS A 451 22.69 28.37 -6.95
CA LYS A 451 24.14 28.54 -7.12
C LYS A 451 24.89 27.24 -6.83
N VAL A 452 24.48 26.48 -5.81
CA VAL A 452 25.01 25.13 -5.52
C VAL A 452 24.67 24.13 -6.65
N ARG A 453 23.44 24.09 -7.18
CA ARG A 453 23.04 23.25 -8.32
C ARG A 453 23.95 23.49 -9.52
N ILE A 454 24.14 24.75 -9.92
CA ILE A 454 25.01 25.16 -11.03
C ILE A 454 26.48 24.76 -10.80
N ILE A 455 27.03 24.97 -9.59
CA ILE A 455 28.42 24.59 -9.28
C ILE A 455 28.59 23.07 -9.27
N ALA A 456 27.63 22.31 -8.72
CA ALA A 456 27.67 20.84 -8.71
C ALA A 456 27.60 20.26 -10.13
N LEU A 457 26.72 20.78 -10.99
CA LEU A 457 26.66 20.42 -12.42
C LEU A 457 27.99 20.73 -13.13
N TYR A 458 28.59 21.90 -12.87
CA TYR A 458 29.90 22.26 -13.42
C TYR A 458 31.05 21.34 -12.96
N VAL A 459 31.05 20.94 -11.69
CA VAL A 459 32.01 19.97 -11.14
C VAL A 459 31.87 18.61 -11.84
N MET A 460 30.64 18.14 -12.07
CA MET A 460 30.38 16.84 -12.71
C MET A 460 30.79 16.81 -14.19
N ILE A 461 30.45 17.82 -15.00
CA ILE A 461 30.87 17.86 -16.41
C ILE A 461 32.40 17.97 -16.57
N LYS A 462 33.11 18.58 -15.60
CA LYS A 462 34.57 18.59 -15.57
C LYS A 462 35.20 17.30 -15.01
N ASN A 463 34.42 16.41 -14.38
CA ASN A 463 34.90 15.28 -13.59
C ASN A 463 35.94 15.74 -12.54
N GLY A 464 35.56 16.79 -11.81
CA GLY A 464 36.36 17.42 -10.77
C GLY A 464 37.09 18.69 -11.21
N ILE A 465 37.38 19.55 -10.24
CA ILE A 465 38.10 20.82 -10.43
C ILE A 465 39.22 20.97 -9.37
N SER A 466 40.08 21.97 -9.53
CA SER A 466 41.06 22.31 -8.48
C SER A 466 40.40 23.05 -7.32
N GLU A 467 40.90 22.83 -6.10
CA GLU A 467 40.38 23.46 -4.87
C GLU A 467 40.43 25.00 -4.92
N GLU A 468 41.43 25.56 -5.62
CA GLU A 468 41.52 27.00 -5.89
C GLU A 468 40.35 27.51 -6.73
N ASN A 469 39.95 26.76 -7.76
CA ASN A 469 38.82 27.12 -8.63
C ASN A 469 37.48 26.91 -7.92
N LEU A 470 37.33 25.86 -7.10
CA LEU A 470 36.17 25.70 -6.23
C LEU A 470 36.04 26.88 -5.25
N THR A 471 37.14 27.26 -4.59
CA THR A 471 37.16 28.39 -3.65
C THR A 471 36.80 29.71 -4.33
N LYS A 472 37.27 29.95 -5.56
CA LYS A 472 36.85 31.12 -6.38
C LYS A 472 35.34 31.10 -6.69
N LEU A 473 34.80 29.96 -7.15
CA LEU A 473 33.38 29.83 -7.45
C LEU A 473 32.50 30.07 -6.21
N VAL A 474 32.86 29.49 -5.06
CA VAL A 474 32.20 29.73 -3.75
C VAL A 474 32.24 31.21 -3.38
N THR A 475 33.38 31.87 -3.55
CA THR A 475 33.57 33.31 -3.23
C THR A 475 32.77 34.22 -4.17
N HIS A 476 32.69 33.89 -5.46
CA HIS A 476 31.83 34.62 -6.42
C HIS A 476 30.33 34.36 -6.18
N ALA A 477 29.95 33.18 -5.71
CA ALA A 477 28.57 32.82 -5.42
C ALA A 477 28.05 33.43 -4.10
N GLN A 478 28.96 33.80 -3.18
CA GLN A 478 28.66 34.30 -1.84
C GLN A 478 27.83 33.31 -0.97
N ILE A 479 28.14 32.02 -1.10
CA ILE A 479 27.51 30.95 -0.32
C ILE A 479 28.34 30.61 0.93
N ASP A 480 27.66 30.25 2.03
CA ASP A 480 28.31 29.95 3.30
C ASP A 480 29.02 28.58 3.29
N GLN A 481 29.77 28.30 4.37
CA GLN A 481 30.51 27.05 4.54
C GLN A 481 29.62 25.79 4.51
N LYS A 482 28.35 25.91 4.94
CA LYS A 482 27.37 24.81 4.93
C LYS A 482 26.99 24.40 3.50
N GLU A 483 26.80 25.36 2.62
CA GLU A 483 26.51 25.18 1.20
C GLU A 483 27.75 24.68 0.43
N ARG A 484 28.96 25.12 0.83
CA ARG A 484 30.22 24.53 0.34
C ARG A 484 30.33 23.04 0.71
N GLU A 485 29.89 22.66 1.91
CA GLU A 485 29.90 21.27 2.36
C GLU A 485 28.95 20.38 1.53
N MET A 486 27.82 20.91 1.01
CA MET A 486 26.99 20.18 0.03
C MET A 486 27.81 19.72 -1.18
N ILE A 487 28.58 20.64 -1.77
CA ILE A 487 29.38 20.39 -2.97
C ILE A 487 30.49 19.38 -2.68
N ASN A 488 31.19 19.53 -1.55
CA ASN A 488 32.25 18.61 -1.13
C ASN A 488 31.72 17.18 -0.88
N ASN A 489 30.55 17.06 -0.24
CA ASN A 489 29.98 15.79 0.19
C ASN A 489 29.41 14.95 -0.95
N LEU A 490 29.28 15.50 -2.18
CA LEU A 490 29.10 14.71 -3.41
C LEU A 490 30.20 13.64 -3.59
N THR A 491 31.39 13.86 -3.01
CA THR A 491 32.47 12.86 -2.95
C THR A 491 32.03 11.54 -2.30
N HIS A 492 31.10 11.57 -1.34
CA HIS A 492 30.59 10.37 -0.68
C HIS A 492 29.65 9.53 -1.55
N LEU A 493 29.15 10.10 -2.66
CA LEU A 493 28.41 9.38 -3.72
C LEU A 493 29.32 8.93 -4.88
N GLY A 494 30.65 8.99 -4.71
CA GLY A 494 31.62 8.57 -5.74
C GLY A 494 31.89 9.61 -6.83
N ILE A 495 31.34 10.83 -6.72
CA ILE A 495 31.62 11.93 -7.65
C ILE A 495 33.03 12.49 -7.38
N ASN A 496 33.83 12.70 -8.42
CA ASN A 496 35.10 13.41 -8.30
C ASN A 496 34.82 14.92 -8.18
N VAL A 497 34.90 15.46 -6.95
CA VAL A 497 34.77 16.91 -6.71
C VAL A 497 36.10 17.64 -6.90
N ILE A 498 37.15 17.16 -6.23
CA ILE A 498 38.52 17.67 -6.33
C ILE A 498 39.32 16.75 -7.27
N ALA A 499 39.99 17.37 -8.25
CA ALA A 499 40.73 16.68 -9.31
C ALA A 499 42.13 16.18 -8.86
N ASP A 500 42.18 15.36 -7.80
CA ASP A 500 43.40 14.66 -7.39
C ASP A 500 43.73 13.55 -8.41
N GLY A 501 44.82 13.70 -9.17
CA GLY A 501 45.15 12.89 -10.36
C GLY A 501 45.40 11.38 -10.17
N ASN A 502 45.15 10.84 -8.98
CA ASN A 502 45.21 9.40 -8.68
C ASN A 502 43.84 8.69 -8.73
N ARG A 503 42.71 9.42 -8.86
CA ARG A 503 41.38 8.80 -8.90
C ARG A 503 41.06 8.27 -10.30
N LYS A 504 40.54 7.03 -10.37
CA LYS A 504 39.99 6.49 -11.63
C LYS A 504 38.76 7.30 -12.05
N LYS A 505 38.55 7.47 -13.36
CA LYS A 505 37.27 7.98 -13.88
C LYS A 505 36.18 6.93 -13.58
N PRO A 506 35.05 7.28 -12.95
CA PRO A 506 33.95 6.34 -12.70
C PRO A 506 33.29 5.87 -14.00
N TYR A 507 32.68 4.69 -13.99
CA TYR A 507 31.90 4.22 -15.13
C TYR A 507 30.65 5.09 -15.35
N THR A 508 30.53 5.62 -16.56
CA THR A 508 29.38 6.39 -17.05
C THR A 508 28.62 5.56 -18.08
N VAL A 509 27.32 5.33 -17.86
CA VAL A 509 26.46 4.61 -18.81
C VAL A 509 26.46 5.35 -20.17
N PRO A 510 26.70 4.66 -21.29
CA PRO A 510 26.59 5.25 -22.63
C PRO A 510 25.19 5.82 -22.87
N ARG A 511 25.10 7.09 -23.26
CA ARG A 511 23.81 7.76 -23.56
C ARG A 511 23.28 7.32 -24.92
N LYS A 512 21.97 7.17 -25.04
CA LYS A 512 21.28 6.82 -26.30
C LYS A 512 20.95 8.06 -27.12
N GLU A 513 21.03 7.94 -28.45
CA GLU A 513 20.60 8.98 -29.38
C GLU A 513 19.07 8.95 -29.52
N ARG A 514 18.38 10.02 -29.11
CA ARG A 514 16.91 10.12 -29.03
C ARG A 514 16.32 11.05 -30.09
N ILE A 515 16.73 10.84 -31.36
CA ILE A 515 16.42 11.72 -32.51
C ILE A 515 14.90 11.94 -32.72
N ASN A 516 14.06 10.98 -32.33
CA ASN A 516 12.60 11.03 -32.54
C ASN A 516 11.81 11.63 -31.36
N GLU A 517 12.45 11.99 -30.25
CA GLU A 517 11.78 12.66 -29.13
C GLU A 517 11.79 14.18 -29.41
N HIS A 518 10.62 14.79 -29.65
CA HIS A 518 10.48 16.24 -29.91
C HIS A 518 10.70 17.04 -28.62
N THR A 519 11.96 17.20 -28.22
CA THR A 519 12.35 17.76 -26.92
C THR A 519 12.45 19.29 -26.94
N TYR A 520 11.90 19.95 -25.92
CA TYR A 520 12.04 21.39 -25.72
C TYR A 520 13.51 21.77 -25.40
N GLN A 521 14.00 22.92 -25.88
CA GLN A 521 15.39 23.37 -25.70
C GLN A 521 15.83 23.42 -24.22
N MET A 522 14.90 23.69 -23.30
CA MET A 522 15.12 23.78 -21.85
C MET A 522 14.86 22.46 -21.11
N SER A 523 14.71 21.34 -21.83
CA SER A 523 14.42 20.01 -21.27
C SER A 523 15.12 18.88 -22.04
N ARG A 524 16.28 19.18 -22.62
CA ARG A 524 17.10 18.26 -23.44
C ARG A 524 17.59 17.02 -22.67
N TRP A 525 17.84 17.16 -21.37
CA TRP A 525 18.31 16.07 -20.52
C TRP A 525 17.27 14.99 -20.32
N THR A 526 17.60 13.78 -20.78
CA THR A 526 16.93 12.55 -20.36
C THR A 526 17.67 11.98 -19.13
N PRO A 527 16.99 11.62 -18.03
CA PRO A 527 17.59 10.89 -16.91
C PRO A 527 18.27 9.58 -17.32
N VAL A 528 19.43 9.27 -16.73
CA VAL A 528 20.21 8.07 -17.08
C VAL A 528 19.43 6.78 -16.81
N ILE A 529 18.47 6.82 -15.87
CA ILE A 529 17.62 5.66 -15.57
C ILE A 529 16.77 5.19 -16.76
N LYS A 530 16.36 6.07 -17.68
CA LYS A 530 15.57 5.69 -18.87
C LYS A 530 16.39 4.76 -19.79
N ASP A 531 17.66 5.12 -20.02
CA ASP A 531 18.58 4.33 -20.82
C ASP A 531 18.80 2.94 -20.19
N ILE A 532 19.00 2.89 -18.86
CA ILE A 532 19.16 1.66 -18.06
C ILE A 532 17.91 0.78 -18.10
N MET A 533 16.71 1.36 -17.92
CA MET A 533 15.44 0.62 -17.91
C MET A 533 15.19 -0.07 -19.25
N GLU A 534 15.33 0.67 -20.35
CA GLU A 534 15.22 0.15 -21.71
C GLU A 534 16.26 -0.96 -21.98
N ASP A 535 17.53 -0.78 -21.61
CA ASP A 535 18.57 -1.79 -21.86
C ASP A 535 18.45 -3.02 -20.95
N SER A 536 17.85 -2.89 -19.78
CA SER A 536 17.50 -4.01 -18.91
C SER A 536 16.40 -4.87 -19.53
N ILE A 537 15.38 -4.23 -20.12
CA ILE A 537 14.27 -4.86 -20.84
C ILE A 537 14.76 -5.54 -22.14
N ASP A 538 15.58 -4.84 -22.93
CA ASP A 538 16.18 -5.35 -24.17
C ASP A 538 17.29 -6.38 -23.94
N ASN A 539 17.70 -6.62 -22.68
CA ASN A 539 18.81 -7.49 -22.29
C ASN A 539 20.17 -7.06 -22.90
N LYS A 540 20.35 -5.75 -23.11
CA LYS A 540 21.58 -5.08 -23.59
C LYS A 540 22.44 -4.50 -22.46
N LEU A 541 21.88 -4.34 -21.26
CA LEU A 541 22.55 -3.73 -20.11
C LEU A 541 23.78 -4.55 -19.68
N ASP A 542 24.97 -3.93 -19.74
CA ASP A 542 26.29 -4.58 -19.58
C ASP A 542 26.40 -5.40 -18.29
N GLU A 543 26.61 -6.72 -18.44
CA GLU A 543 26.76 -7.67 -17.33
C GLU A 543 28.02 -7.42 -16.47
N ARG A 544 29.00 -6.63 -16.95
CA ARG A 544 30.19 -6.24 -16.16
C ARG A 544 29.87 -5.21 -15.09
N HIS A 545 29.09 -4.19 -15.46
CA HIS A 545 28.73 -3.07 -14.57
C HIS A 545 27.38 -3.27 -13.87
N PHE A 546 26.52 -4.15 -14.42
CA PHE A 546 25.23 -4.54 -13.85
C PHE A 546 25.06 -6.08 -13.80
N PRO A 547 25.94 -6.82 -13.10
CA PRO A 547 25.89 -8.29 -13.01
C PRO A 547 24.60 -8.80 -12.34
N PHE A 548 24.26 -10.06 -12.65
CA PHE A 548 23.28 -10.85 -11.89
C PHE A 548 23.96 -11.52 -10.70
N LEU A 549 23.36 -11.41 -9.51
CA LEU A 549 23.96 -11.93 -8.27
C LEU A 549 24.18 -13.46 -8.31
N GLY A 550 23.19 -14.21 -8.78
CA GLY A 550 23.28 -15.67 -8.92
C GLY A 550 23.96 -16.14 -10.22
N GLY A 551 24.62 -15.23 -10.95
CA GLY A 551 25.04 -15.45 -12.33
C GLY A 551 23.87 -15.56 -13.31
N ARG A 552 24.17 -15.63 -14.61
CA ARG A 552 23.14 -15.78 -15.65
C ARG A 552 22.62 -17.22 -15.68
N LYS A 553 21.57 -17.51 -14.92
CA LYS A 553 20.74 -18.72 -15.09
C LYS A 553 20.18 -18.71 -16.51
N MET A 554 20.82 -19.42 -17.44
CA MET A 554 20.26 -19.67 -18.76
C MET A 554 19.01 -20.54 -18.60
N ALA A 555 17.83 -19.90 -18.62
CA ALA A 555 16.61 -20.59 -19.01
C ALA A 555 16.87 -21.21 -20.40
N GLY A 556 16.96 -22.54 -20.46
CA GLY A 556 17.30 -23.24 -21.69
C GLY A 556 16.31 -22.88 -22.79
N PHE A 557 16.81 -22.44 -23.95
CA PHE A 557 15.99 -21.89 -25.04
C PHE A 557 15.26 -23.00 -25.84
N HIS A 558 14.63 -23.93 -25.14
CA HIS A 558 13.64 -24.85 -25.69
C HIS A 558 12.33 -24.07 -25.89
N ALA A 559 12.19 -23.45 -27.05
CA ALA A 559 10.87 -23.06 -27.53
C ALA A 559 10.01 -24.34 -27.62
N PRO A 560 8.93 -24.50 -26.83
CA PRO A 560 8.09 -25.69 -26.91
C PRO A 560 7.34 -25.64 -28.24
N THR A 561 7.48 -26.68 -29.06
CA THR A 561 6.76 -26.79 -30.33
C THR A 561 5.26 -26.70 -30.06
N SER A 562 4.60 -25.67 -30.60
CA SER A 562 3.25 -25.27 -30.21
C SER A 562 2.18 -26.24 -30.74
N SER A 563 2.01 -27.35 -30.02
CA SER A 563 0.89 -28.29 -30.18
C SER A 563 -0.43 -27.58 -29.87
N ALA A 564 -1.07 -27.03 -30.90
CA ALA A 564 -2.28 -26.22 -30.81
C ALA A 564 -3.57 -27.06 -30.52
N ARG A 565 -3.46 -28.09 -29.67
CA ARG A 565 -4.55 -29.02 -29.33
C ARG A 565 -4.47 -29.56 -27.89
N TYR A 566 -4.64 -28.72 -26.88
CA TYR A 566 -5.49 -28.99 -25.70
C TYR A 566 -5.56 -27.79 -24.73
N GLY A 567 -6.63 -27.72 -23.92
CA GLY A 567 -6.65 -26.97 -22.66
C GLY A 567 -6.82 -25.45 -22.72
N HIS A 568 -8.06 -24.96 -22.70
CA HIS A 568 -8.35 -23.54 -22.39
C HIS A 568 -9.70 -23.28 -21.67
N TRP A 569 -10.30 -24.30 -21.06
CA TRP A 569 -11.72 -24.28 -20.63
C TRP A 569 -11.96 -23.97 -19.14
N HIS A 570 -10.96 -23.48 -18.40
CA HIS A 570 -11.15 -23.03 -17.00
C HIS A 570 -10.53 -21.66 -16.74
N LYS A 571 -11.38 -20.63 -16.71
CA LYS A 571 -11.16 -19.35 -16.02
C LYS A 571 -12.45 -18.94 -15.33
N ASP A 572 -12.42 -18.91 -14.00
CA ASP A 572 -13.56 -18.47 -13.19
C ASP A 572 -13.81 -16.96 -13.38
N LYS A 573 -15.07 -16.58 -13.59
CA LYS A 573 -15.48 -15.20 -13.91
C LYS A 573 -15.52 -14.24 -12.71
N SER A 574 -14.57 -14.36 -11.78
CA SER A 574 -14.50 -13.58 -10.54
C SER A 574 -13.12 -13.06 -10.15
N GLN A 575 -12.11 -13.19 -11.02
CA GLN A 575 -10.82 -12.52 -10.86
C GLN A 575 -10.62 -11.44 -11.94
N THR A 576 -10.66 -10.17 -11.52
CA THR A 576 -10.39 -9.02 -12.38
C THR A 576 -8.90 -8.99 -12.74
N ALA A 577 -8.57 -8.79 -14.02
CA ALA A 577 -7.26 -9.16 -14.55
C ALA A 577 -6.12 -8.20 -14.16
N VAL A 578 -5.27 -8.63 -13.22
CA VAL A 578 -3.87 -8.18 -13.16
C VAL A 578 -3.19 -8.54 -14.49
N LYS A 579 -2.44 -7.61 -15.08
CA LYS A 579 -1.67 -7.91 -16.30
C LYS A 579 -0.56 -8.93 -15.99
N ASN A 580 -0.67 -10.11 -16.58
CA ASN A 580 0.39 -11.12 -16.55
C ASN A 580 1.48 -10.74 -17.57
N VAL A 581 2.41 -9.88 -17.15
CA VAL A 581 3.55 -9.36 -17.92
C VAL A 581 4.81 -9.38 -17.05
N PRO A 582 6.01 -9.52 -17.64
CA PRO A 582 7.28 -9.43 -16.91
C PRO A 582 7.46 -8.05 -16.27
N ARG A 583 8.08 -8.01 -15.10
CA ARG A 583 8.27 -6.78 -14.32
C ARG A 583 9.75 -6.42 -14.21
N LEU A 584 10.07 -5.15 -14.46
CA LEU A 584 11.37 -4.58 -14.11
C LEU A 584 11.19 -3.76 -12.83
N ILE A 585 11.67 -4.27 -11.70
CA ILE A 585 11.69 -3.54 -10.44
C ILE A 585 13.07 -2.87 -10.31
N VAL A 586 13.09 -1.58 -10.01
CA VAL A 586 14.30 -0.77 -9.80
C VAL A 586 14.27 -0.25 -8.36
N PHE A 587 15.39 -0.30 -7.67
CA PHE A 587 15.58 0.29 -6.34
C PHE A 587 16.80 1.22 -6.31
N VAL A 588 16.61 2.46 -5.87
CA VAL A 588 17.68 3.46 -5.70
C VAL A 588 17.95 3.71 -4.21
N VAL A 589 19.14 3.34 -3.75
CA VAL A 589 19.60 3.63 -2.39
C VAL A 589 19.86 5.13 -2.28
N GLY A 590 19.07 5.84 -1.48
CA GLY A 590 19.28 7.27 -1.20
C GLY A 590 18.58 8.24 -2.16
N GLY A 591 17.32 7.99 -2.49
CA GLY A 591 16.45 8.99 -3.13
C GLY A 591 16.23 8.76 -4.63
N CYS A 592 15.01 9.03 -5.13
CA CYS A 592 14.71 9.09 -6.56
C CYS A 592 13.92 10.37 -6.90
N SER A 593 14.25 11.03 -8.02
CA SER A 593 13.61 12.28 -8.43
C SER A 593 12.31 12.06 -9.21
N TYR A 594 11.49 13.11 -9.32
CA TYR A 594 10.28 13.09 -10.14
C TYR A 594 10.53 12.86 -11.64
N SER A 595 11.69 13.25 -12.16
CA SER A 595 12.09 12.97 -13.54
C SER A 595 12.42 11.48 -13.77
N GLU A 596 13.00 10.80 -12.77
CA GLU A 596 13.23 9.35 -12.81
C GLU A 596 11.92 8.56 -12.68
N ILE A 597 11.00 9.05 -11.84
CA ILE A 597 9.62 8.55 -11.72
C ILE A 597 8.91 8.59 -13.07
N ARG A 598 8.95 9.74 -13.76
CA ARG A 598 8.38 9.93 -15.10
C ARG A 598 8.90 8.88 -16.09
N CYS A 599 10.20 8.59 -16.07
CA CYS A 599 10.82 7.61 -16.97
C CYS A 599 10.23 6.19 -16.83
N ALA A 600 9.84 5.75 -15.62
CA ALA A 600 9.19 4.44 -15.44
C ALA A 600 7.83 4.35 -16.17
N TYR A 601 7.07 5.46 -16.16
CA TYR A 601 5.79 5.58 -16.89
C TYR A 601 6.01 5.69 -18.40
N GLU A 602 7.00 6.47 -18.86
CA GLU A 602 7.38 6.56 -20.27
C GLU A 602 7.74 5.19 -20.85
N VAL A 603 8.66 4.46 -20.20
CA VAL A 603 9.13 3.14 -20.67
C VAL A 603 8.01 2.10 -20.64
N THR A 604 7.15 2.10 -19.61
CA THR A 604 5.99 1.19 -19.55
C THR A 604 4.94 1.51 -20.64
N SER A 605 4.76 2.78 -20.99
CA SER A 605 3.79 3.20 -22.01
C SER A 605 4.27 2.86 -23.43
N ALA A 606 5.57 2.96 -23.68
CA ALA A 606 6.20 2.52 -24.92
C ALA A 606 6.22 0.98 -25.02
N VAL A 607 6.73 0.30 -23.99
CA VAL A 607 6.95 -1.15 -23.97
C VAL A 607 5.75 -1.87 -23.33
N LYS A 608 4.63 -1.92 -24.06
CA LYS A 608 3.32 -2.41 -23.60
C LYS A 608 3.28 -3.85 -23.07
N ASN A 609 4.35 -4.63 -23.25
CA ASN A 609 4.52 -6.01 -22.79
C ASN A 609 5.46 -6.16 -21.57
N TRP A 610 5.87 -5.06 -20.92
CA TRP A 610 6.54 -5.04 -19.61
C TRP A 610 5.81 -4.07 -18.66
N GLU A 611 6.03 -4.19 -17.35
CA GLU A 611 5.58 -3.20 -16.35
C GLU A 611 6.77 -2.81 -15.47
N VAL A 612 7.17 -1.52 -15.49
CA VAL A 612 8.31 -1.02 -14.71
C VAL A 612 7.85 -0.53 -13.34
N TYR A 613 8.61 -0.84 -12.30
CA TYR A 613 8.47 -0.26 -10.97
C TYR A 613 9.76 0.44 -10.60
N ILE A 614 9.68 1.70 -10.19
CA ILE A 614 10.83 2.42 -9.63
C ILE A 614 10.56 2.70 -8.16
N GLY A 615 11.58 2.55 -7.33
CA GLY A 615 11.48 3.01 -5.96
C GLY A 615 12.81 3.23 -5.27
N SER A 616 12.73 3.66 -4.02
CA SER A 616 13.84 4.31 -3.33
C SER A 616 13.65 4.28 -1.81
N SER A 617 14.66 4.68 -1.04
CA SER A 617 14.48 4.97 0.39
C SER A 617 13.49 6.11 0.66
N HIS A 618 13.44 7.13 -0.20
CA HIS A 618 12.53 8.29 -0.16
C HIS A 618 12.42 8.99 -1.54
N ILE A 619 11.52 9.97 -1.69
CA ILE A 619 11.38 10.76 -2.93
C ILE A 619 12.20 12.06 -2.81
N LEU A 620 12.83 12.51 -3.90
CA LEU A 620 13.68 13.71 -3.95
C LEU A 620 13.05 14.87 -4.70
N THR A 621 13.09 16.05 -4.07
CA THR A 621 13.23 17.35 -4.74
C THR A 621 14.72 17.79 -4.71
N PRO A 622 15.15 18.73 -5.58
CA PRO A 622 16.53 19.23 -5.56
C PRO A 622 16.96 19.83 -4.21
N GLU A 623 16.07 20.57 -3.53
CA GLU A 623 16.34 21.07 -2.17
C GLU A 623 16.54 19.96 -1.14
N THR A 624 15.76 18.87 -1.20
CA THR A 624 15.93 17.73 -0.28
C THR A 624 17.24 16.99 -0.53
N PHE A 625 17.62 16.78 -1.79
CA PHE A 625 18.89 16.14 -2.15
C PHE A 625 20.09 16.96 -1.65
N LEU A 626 20.06 18.29 -1.82
CA LEU A 626 21.08 19.19 -1.29
C LEU A 626 21.08 19.26 0.24
N SER A 627 19.91 19.17 0.89
CA SER A 627 19.79 19.13 2.35
C SER A 627 20.39 17.84 2.95
N ASP A 628 20.18 16.70 2.28
CA ASP A 628 20.74 15.41 2.69
C ASP A 628 22.27 15.38 2.59
N LEU A 629 22.88 16.09 1.63
CA LEU A 629 24.35 16.18 1.53
C LEU A 629 25.02 16.84 2.74
N VAL A 630 24.32 17.70 3.50
CA VAL A 630 24.91 18.40 4.68
C VAL A 630 24.92 17.54 5.94
N SER A 631 24.02 16.57 6.06
CA SER A 631 23.75 15.78 7.27
C SER A 631 23.23 16.60 8.49
N HIS A 632 21.94 16.97 8.47
CA HIS A 632 21.25 17.46 9.67
C HIS A 632 20.93 16.32 10.66
N LEU A 633 21.94 15.69 11.26
CA LEU A 633 21.72 14.73 12.35
C LEU A 633 22.84 14.72 13.41
N ALA A 634 22.90 15.81 14.18
CA ALA A 634 23.43 15.73 15.54
C ALA A 634 22.48 14.84 16.38
N MET A 635 22.63 13.51 16.30
CA MET A 635 21.97 12.60 17.24
C MET A 635 22.30 13.08 18.66
N PRO A 636 21.31 13.36 19.52
CA PRO A 636 21.58 13.75 20.89
C PRO A 636 22.29 12.57 21.56
N ARG A 637 23.58 12.73 21.86
CA ARG A 637 24.36 11.74 22.59
C ARG A 637 23.67 11.48 23.93
N ARG A 638 22.83 10.44 24.00
CA ARG A 638 22.28 9.89 25.23
C ARG A 638 23.48 9.44 26.08
N LYS A 639 23.99 10.35 26.91
CA LYS A 639 25.07 10.04 27.85
C LYS A 639 24.59 8.84 28.68
N PRO A 640 25.38 7.77 28.82
CA PRO A 640 24.99 6.63 29.65
C PRO A 640 24.75 7.16 31.07
N ILE A 641 23.52 6.97 31.58
CA ILE A 641 23.08 7.56 32.85
C ILE A 641 23.65 6.73 34.00
N THR A 642 24.93 6.93 34.31
CA THR A 642 25.65 6.25 35.39
C THR A 642 25.27 6.82 36.77
N LYS A 643 23.99 6.67 37.15
CA LYS A 643 23.48 6.73 38.53
C LYS A 643 22.05 6.19 38.62
N LEU A 644 21.81 5.28 39.56
CA LEU A 644 20.45 4.98 40.05
C LEU A 644 19.90 6.22 40.77
N GLY A 645 18.62 6.54 40.51
CA GLY A 645 17.96 7.71 41.08
C GLY A 645 16.43 7.52 41.14
N ILE A 646 15.93 7.45 42.37
CA ILE A 646 14.53 7.23 42.78
C ILE A 646 13.50 8.08 42.01
N PHE A 647 12.35 7.50 41.68
CA PHE A 647 11.25 8.18 40.96
C PHE A 647 10.60 9.31 41.77
N GLY A 648 10.34 10.44 41.09
CA GLY A 648 9.41 11.50 41.53
C GLY A 648 9.13 12.48 40.39
N LYS A 649 7.87 12.65 40.00
CA LYS A 649 7.45 13.67 39.02
C LYS A 649 7.20 15.00 39.72
N TYR A 650 7.83 16.08 39.26
CA TYR A 650 7.61 17.43 39.78
C TYR A 650 7.54 18.49 38.66
N ASP A 651 6.57 18.33 37.76
CA ASP A 651 5.95 19.48 37.11
C ASP A 651 4.75 19.90 37.96
N LEU A 652 4.94 20.88 38.84
CA LEU A 652 3.89 21.51 39.64
C LEU A 652 4.08 23.03 39.62
N ASN A 653 2.96 23.75 39.60
CA ASN A 653 2.96 25.21 39.59
C ASN A 653 3.62 25.74 40.90
N PRO A 654 4.51 26.75 40.83
CA PRO A 654 5.34 27.13 41.98
C PRO A 654 4.51 27.62 43.18
N GLU A 655 3.37 28.27 42.93
CA GLU A 655 2.40 28.70 43.95
C GLU A 655 1.88 27.51 44.77
N GLN A 656 1.55 26.41 44.09
CA GLN A 656 1.00 25.20 44.70
C GLN A 656 2.07 24.38 45.43
N ALA A 657 3.34 24.47 45.01
CA ALA A 657 4.47 23.93 45.76
C ALA A 657 4.71 24.66 47.09
N VAL A 658 4.47 25.98 47.13
CA VAL A 658 4.57 26.80 48.35
C VAL A 658 3.46 26.46 49.35
N GLU A 659 2.22 26.27 48.89
CA GLU A 659 1.07 25.85 49.71
C GLU A 659 1.34 24.51 50.41
N ASN A 660 1.72 23.47 49.65
CA ASN A 660 2.08 22.14 50.17
C ASN A 660 3.25 22.19 51.17
N TYR A 661 4.23 23.09 50.96
CA TYR A 661 5.34 23.28 51.90
C TYR A 661 4.86 23.86 53.25
N PHE A 662 3.92 24.81 53.25
CA PHE A 662 3.35 25.34 54.49
C PHE A 662 2.48 24.32 55.24
N GLU A 663 1.66 23.52 54.55
CA GLU A 663 0.90 22.44 55.20
C GLU A 663 1.82 21.38 55.84
N SER A 664 2.87 20.96 55.13
CA SER A 664 3.89 20.04 55.66
C SER A 664 4.58 20.61 56.92
N LYS A 665 4.86 21.92 56.92
CA LYS A 665 5.50 22.60 58.06
C LYS A 665 4.55 22.84 59.25
N LEU A 666 3.23 22.90 59.00
CA LEU A 666 2.20 22.94 60.03
C LEU A 666 2.02 21.57 60.69
N ASN A 667 1.92 20.49 59.91
CA ASN A 667 1.76 19.13 60.45
C ASN A 667 2.89 18.73 61.40
N ASN A 668 4.15 19.07 61.06
CA ASN A 668 5.32 18.87 61.91
C ASN A 668 5.35 19.72 63.20
N ARG A 669 4.38 20.63 63.41
CA ARG A 669 4.31 21.49 64.61
C ARG A 669 3.22 21.07 65.61
N PHE A 670 2.25 20.24 65.18
CA PHE A 670 1.12 19.82 66.03
C PHE A 670 1.14 18.34 66.43
N TYR A 671 1.83 17.47 65.69
CA TYR A 671 1.95 16.05 66.03
C TYR A 671 3.27 15.72 66.73
N VAL A 672 3.27 15.85 68.07
CA VAL A 672 4.34 15.31 68.93
C VAL A 672 4.01 13.86 69.28
N ASN A 673 4.78 12.90 68.76
CA ASN A 673 4.66 11.49 69.14
C ASN A 673 5.18 11.28 70.57
N VAL A 674 4.27 11.26 71.55
CA VAL A 674 4.57 10.86 72.93
C VAL A 674 4.82 9.34 73.03
N PRO A 675 5.83 8.89 73.80
CA PRO A 675 6.08 7.46 74.02
C PRO A 675 4.88 6.74 74.66
N GLY A 676 4.55 5.56 74.14
CA GLY A 676 3.30 4.82 74.43
C GLY A 676 3.15 4.20 75.83
N TRP A 677 3.79 4.74 76.86
CA TRP A 677 3.57 4.36 78.27
C TRP A 677 2.69 5.34 79.05
N ASP A 678 2.50 6.58 78.56
CA ASP A 678 1.85 7.67 79.29
C ASP A 678 0.44 8.03 78.74
N VAL A 679 -0.34 7.00 78.39
CA VAL A 679 -1.73 7.15 77.92
C VAL A 679 -2.69 6.46 78.90
N ALA A 680 -3.56 7.25 79.54
CA ALA A 680 -4.57 6.75 80.44
C ALA A 680 -5.50 5.75 79.74
N ARG A 681 -5.71 4.57 80.34
CA ARG A 681 -6.56 3.53 79.75
C ARG A 681 -8.04 3.86 79.95
N ASN A 682 -8.68 4.40 78.90
CA ASN A 682 -10.13 4.58 78.85
C ASN A 682 -10.84 3.25 79.15
N GLY A 683 -11.71 3.26 80.16
CA GLY A 683 -12.48 2.09 80.60
C GLY A 683 -13.43 1.57 79.51
N PHE A 684 -13.82 0.30 79.62
CA PHE A 684 -14.63 -0.39 78.62
C PHE A 684 -15.97 0.30 78.34
N GLU A 685 -16.59 0.91 79.36
CA GLU A 685 -17.86 1.64 79.28
C GLU A 685 -17.80 2.83 78.30
N LEU A 686 -16.71 3.61 78.34
CA LEU A 686 -16.49 4.76 77.44
C LEU A 686 -16.29 4.35 75.97
N LYS A 687 -15.83 3.11 75.72
CA LYS A 687 -15.76 2.53 74.37
C LYS A 687 -17.11 2.02 73.87
N GLY A 688 -17.94 1.47 74.75
CA GLY A 688 -19.33 1.10 74.41
C GLY A 688 -20.12 2.32 73.93
N ILE A 689 -20.10 3.40 74.72
CA ILE A 689 -20.83 4.65 74.42
C ILE A 689 -20.37 5.31 73.11
N HIS A 690 -19.08 5.21 72.74
CA HIS A 690 -18.61 5.65 71.42
C HIS A 690 -19.10 4.74 70.30
N ASN A 691 -18.90 3.42 70.41
CA ASN A 691 -19.32 2.46 69.39
C ASN A 691 -20.82 2.56 69.07
N ASP A 692 -21.68 2.69 70.08
CA ASP A 692 -23.14 2.82 69.87
C ASP A 692 -23.50 4.13 69.16
N ARG A 693 -22.79 5.22 69.46
CA ARG A 693 -22.98 6.52 68.81
C ARG A 693 -22.50 6.51 67.37
N ASP A 694 -21.32 5.96 67.11
CA ASP A 694 -20.78 5.79 65.76
C ASP A 694 -21.71 4.89 64.92
N TYR A 695 -22.25 3.82 65.51
CA TYR A 695 -23.23 2.94 64.86
C TYR A 695 -24.54 3.67 64.53
N MET A 696 -25.04 4.56 65.41
CA MET A 696 -26.20 5.41 65.12
C MET A 696 -25.94 6.41 63.99
N GLU A 697 -24.76 7.04 63.93
CA GLU A 697 -24.42 8.00 62.87
C GLU A 697 -24.22 7.30 61.51
N ILE A 698 -23.54 6.14 61.49
CA ILE A 698 -23.43 5.27 60.30
C ILE A 698 -24.82 4.81 59.82
N THR A 699 -25.71 4.43 60.73
CA THR A 699 -27.08 3.97 60.38
C THR A 699 -27.91 5.10 59.75
N LYS A 700 -27.78 6.34 60.25
CA LYS A 700 -28.43 7.52 59.65
C LYS A 700 -27.92 7.82 58.25
N GLU A 701 -26.60 7.84 58.04
CA GLU A 701 -26.04 8.18 56.73
C GLU A 701 -26.31 7.07 55.70
N GLN A 702 -26.31 5.79 56.10
CA GLN A 702 -26.80 4.70 55.25
C GLN A 702 -28.25 4.90 54.80
N HIS A 703 -29.14 5.41 55.65
CA HIS A 703 -30.53 5.70 55.28
C HIS A 703 -30.60 6.84 54.25
N ARG A 704 -29.85 7.93 54.48
CA ARG A 704 -29.75 9.06 53.55
C ARG A 704 -29.19 8.64 52.19
N MET A 705 -28.14 7.81 52.15
CA MET A 705 -27.60 7.25 50.91
C MET A 705 -28.62 6.36 50.17
N ARG A 706 -29.41 5.54 50.89
CA ARG A 706 -30.48 4.73 50.28
C ARG A 706 -31.57 5.59 49.64
N GLU A 707 -32.02 6.65 50.31
CA GLU A 707 -32.99 7.59 49.72
C GLU A 707 -32.43 8.30 48.48
N GLN A 708 -31.21 8.81 48.55
CA GLN A 708 -30.57 9.49 47.42
C GLN A 708 -30.40 8.55 46.22
N ALA A 709 -30.03 7.29 46.45
CA ALA A 709 -29.97 6.26 45.42
C ALA A 709 -31.35 5.97 44.79
N GLN A 710 -32.42 5.84 45.58
CA GLN A 710 -33.78 5.62 45.06
C GLN A 710 -34.29 6.80 44.20
N ARG A 711 -34.01 8.04 44.64
CA ARG A 711 -34.30 9.26 43.86
C ARG A 711 -33.52 9.25 42.54
N GLN A 712 -32.23 8.91 42.56
CA GLN A 712 -31.39 8.86 41.36
C GLN A 712 -31.82 7.75 40.38
N VAL A 713 -32.18 6.56 40.86
CA VAL A 713 -32.72 5.47 40.02
C VAL A 713 -34.00 5.91 39.31
N THR A 714 -34.88 6.65 39.99
CA THR A 714 -36.14 7.16 39.42
C THR A 714 -35.87 8.20 38.31
N VAL A 715 -34.89 9.10 38.50
CA VAL A 715 -34.47 10.07 37.46
C VAL A 715 -33.80 9.37 36.28
N ASN A 716 -32.93 8.40 36.54
CA ASN A 716 -32.23 7.64 35.50
C ASN A 716 -33.20 6.83 34.64
N ARG A 717 -34.25 6.23 35.25
CA ARG A 717 -35.28 5.51 34.50
C ARG A 717 -36.03 6.43 33.51
N LYS A 718 -36.46 7.62 33.96
CA LYS A 718 -37.10 8.61 33.07
C LYS A 718 -36.20 9.08 31.93
N ARG A 719 -34.89 9.23 32.17
CA ARG A 719 -33.92 9.55 31.11
C ARG A 719 -33.75 8.41 30.11
N LEU A 720 -33.76 7.16 30.58
CA LEU A 720 -33.67 5.98 29.71
C LEU A 720 -34.91 5.82 28.83
N GLU A 721 -36.10 6.02 29.39
CA GLU A 721 -37.38 6.07 28.67
C GLU A 721 -37.31 7.13 27.54
N GLN A 722 -36.98 8.39 27.87
CA GLN A 722 -36.84 9.49 26.89
C GLN A 722 -35.79 9.24 25.80
N THR A 723 -34.68 8.59 26.15
CA THR A 723 -33.61 8.25 25.20
C THR A 723 -34.06 7.14 24.24
N THR A 724 -34.88 6.21 24.72
CA THR A 724 -35.44 5.12 23.91
C THR A 724 -36.43 5.66 22.88
N ASP A 725 -37.33 6.57 23.28
CA ASP A 725 -38.29 7.25 22.40
C ASP A 725 -37.62 8.13 21.33
N LEU A 726 -36.46 8.71 21.64
CA LEU A 726 -35.65 9.45 20.66
C LEU A 726 -34.98 8.50 19.66
N LEU A 727 -34.36 7.43 20.16
CA LEU A 727 -33.66 6.43 19.34
C LEU A 727 -34.63 5.68 18.41
N GLN A 728 -35.88 5.46 18.84
CA GLN A 728 -36.92 4.88 17.99
C GLN A 728 -37.38 5.82 16.87
N ARG A 729 -37.43 7.15 17.09
CA ARG A 729 -37.71 8.14 16.03
C ARG A 729 -36.55 8.24 15.03
N MET A 730 -35.31 8.35 15.51
CA MET A 730 -34.13 8.36 14.63
C MET A 730 -34.02 7.09 13.77
N ARG A 731 -34.51 5.94 14.25
CA ARG A 731 -34.62 4.72 13.44
C ARG A 731 -35.67 4.81 12.32
N ALA A 732 -36.79 5.48 12.55
CA ALA A 732 -37.80 5.69 11.51
C ALA A 732 -37.26 6.62 10.41
N GLU A 733 -36.69 7.76 10.82
CA GLU A 733 -36.01 8.73 9.94
C GLU A 733 -34.87 8.07 9.12
N PHE A 734 -34.10 7.17 9.74
CA PHE A 734 -33.04 6.43 9.06
C PHE A 734 -33.57 5.40 8.04
N VAL A 735 -34.70 4.74 8.31
CA VAL A 735 -35.34 3.83 7.34
C VAL A 735 -35.87 4.62 6.14
N GLU A 736 -36.54 5.75 6.37
CA GLU A 736 -37.04 6.64 5.31
C GLU A 736 -35.89 7.17 4.43
N LEU A 737 -34.78 7.61 5.04
CA LEU A 737 -33.57 8.03 4.32
C LEU A 737 -32.93 6.86 3.54
N ASN A 738 -32.89 5.67 4.12
CA ASN A 738 -32.30 4.48 3.47
C ASN A 738 -33.12 4.01 2.26
N ASP A 739 -34.46 4.10 2.32
CA ASP A 739 -35.32 3.74 1.19
C ASP A 739 -35.33 4.85 0.11
N PHE A 740 -35.16 6.12 0.49
CA PHE A 740 -34.85 7.21 -0.43
C PHE A 740 -33.49 7.00 -1.15
N LEU A 741 -32.45 6.55 -0.43
CA LEU A 741 -31.14 6.26 -1.03
C LEU A 741 -31.20 5.12 -2.06
N LYS A 742 -31.99 4.06 -1.82
CA LYS A 742 -32.23 3.00 -2.81
C LYS A 742 -32.94 3.50 -4.06
N ASP A 743 -33.89 4.42 -3.91
CA ASP A 743 -34.58 5.04 -5.05
C ASP A 743 -33.64 5.95 -5.86
N CYS A 744 -32.71 6.65 -5.19
CA CYS A 744 -31.59 7.33 -5.85
C CYS A 744 -30.66 6.36 -6.60
N GLU A 745 -30.22 5.27 -5.96
CA GLU A 745 -29.35 4.23 -6.56
C GLU A 745 -30.02 3.58 -7.78
N MET A 746 -31.29 3.22 -7.67
CA MET A 746 -32.10 2.70 -8.79
C MET A 746 -32.23 3.72 -9.93
N LYS A 747 -32.36 5.02 -9.64
CA LYS A 747 -32.40 6.08 -10.66
C LYS A 747 -31.04 6.29 -11.32
N GLU A 748 -29.94 6.18 -10.58
CA GLU A 748 -28.57 6.20 -11.12
C GLU A 748 -28.33 5.01 -12.05
N GLN A 749 -28.70 3.79 -11.64
CA GLN A 749 -28.61 2.58 -12.46
C GLN A 749 -29.37 2.75 -13.80
N ASN A 750 -30.61 3.24 -13.76
CA ASN A 750 -31.42 3.51 -14.95
C ASN A 750 -30.83 4.62 -15.83
N ALA A 751 -30.18 5.63 -15.25
CA ALA A 751 -29.47 6.67 -15.98
C ALA A 751 -28.22 6.12 -16.69
N LEU A 752 -27.44 5.27 -16.02
CA LEU A 752 -26.26 4.59 -16.58
C LEU A 752 -26.64 3.68 -17.75
N ASP A 753 -27.70 2.87 -17.61
CA ASP A 753 -28.22 2.03 -18.70
C ASP A 753 -28.81 2.85 -19.86
N THR A 754 -29.25 4.08 -19.61
CA THR A 754 -29.66 5.02 -20.66
C THR A 754 -28.44 5.61 -21.37
N VAL A 755 -27.43 6.06 -20.63
CA VAL A 755 -26.15 6.55 -21.18
C VAL A 755 -25.44 5.47 -22.00
N LYS A 756 -25.50 4.20 -21.57
CA LYS A 756 -24.95 3.07 -22.33
C LYS A 756 -25.64 2.89 -23.68
N ARG A 757 -26.98 2.86 -23.72
CA ARG A 757 -27.76 2.78 -24.97
C ARG A 757 -27.52 3.98 -25.90
N GLU A 758 -27.35 5.19 -25.36
CA GLU A 758 -27.02 6.36 -26.18
C GLU A 758 -25.58 6.32 -26.70
N LYS A 759 -24.62 5.74 -25.97
CA LYS A 759 -23.26 5.47 -26.48
C LYS A 759 -23.27 4.43 -27.61
N GLU A 760 -23.99 3.32 -27.44
CA GLU A 760 -24.14 2.27 -28.46
C GLU A 760 -24.77 2.84 -29.75
N LYS A 761 -25.76 3.74 -29.63
CA LYS A 761 -26.28 4.51 -30.79
C LYS A 761 -25.23 5.44 -31.38
N HIS A 762 -24.50 6.20 -30.58
CA HIS A 762 -23.48 7.13 -31.06
C HIS A 762 -22.37 6.42 -31.85
N GLU A 763 -21.98 5.23 -31.42
CA GLU A 763 -21.00 4.40 -32.12
C GLU A 763 -21.57 3.87 -33.46
N GLN A 764 -22.83 3.41 -33.49
CA GLN A 764 -23.53 3.05 -34.73
C GLN A 764 -23.71 4.24 -35.70
N TYR A 765 -23.94 5.46 -35.18
CA TYR A 765 -24.00 6.67 -36.00
C TYR A 765 -22.62 7.09 -36.50
N GLY A 766 -21.57 6.98 -35.67
CA GLY A 766 -20.18 7.22 -36.09
C GLY A 766 -19.74 6.29 -37.22
N GLN A 767 -20.07 5.00 -37.12
CA GLN A 767 -19.83 4.02 -38.20
C GLN A 767 -20.58 4.37 -39.49
N LYS A 768 -21.83 4.89 -39.39
CA LYS A 768 -22.60 5.36 -40.56
C LYS A 768 -22.04 6.65 -41.15
N ILE A 769 -21.54 7.57 -40.33
CA ILE A 769 -20.92 8.82 -40.79
C ILE A 769 -19.63 8.49 -41.54
N ALA A 770 -18.74 7.67 -40.97
CA ALA A 770 -17.51 7.23 -41.64
C ALA A 770 -17.80 6.48 -42.96
N GLN A 771 -18.86 5.69 -43.03
CA GLN A 771 -19.30 5.05 -44.28
C GLN A 771 -19.76 6.09 -45.32
N LEU A 772 -20.54 7.10 -44.90
CA LEU A 772 -21.00 8.18 -45.79
C LEU A 772 -19.86 9.12 -46.23
N GLU A 773 -18.86 9.35 -45.39
CA GLU A 773 -17.65 10.10 -45.75
C GLU A 773 -16.85 9.35 -46.83
N VAL A 774 -16.65 8.05 -46.66
CA VAL A 774 -16.01 7.16 -47.66
C VAL A 774 -16.84 7.02 -48.95
N ASP A 775 -18.18 7.09 -48.87
CA ASP A 775 -19.05 7.04 -50.04
C ASP A 775 -19.19 8.41 -50.75
N LEU A 776 -18.98 9.53 -50.04
CA LEU A 776 -18.81 10.87 -50.62
C LEU A 776 -17.46 11.02 -51.32
N GLU A 777 -16.37 10.53 -50.71
CA GLU A 777 -15.03 10.52 -51.32
C GLU A 777 -15.06 9.79 -52.67
N LYS A 778 -15.71 8.61 -52.74
CA LYS A 778 -15.96 7.89 -54.00
C LYS A 778 -16.84 8.66 -55.00
N LEU A 779 -17.71 9.56 -54.52
CA LEU A 779 -18.62 10.32 -55.38
C LEU A 779 -17.88 11.49 -56.04
N ASP A 780 -17.05 12.21 -55.30
CA ASP A 780 -16.14 13.22 -55.86
C ASP A 780 -15.14 12.55 -56.82
N ASP A 781 -14.57 11.41 -56.42
CA ASP A 781 -13.67 10.58 -57.23
C ASP A 781 -14.37 10.00 -58.48
N PHE A 782 -15.71 9.88 -58.47
CA PHE A 782 -16.53 9.54 -59.64
C PHE A 782 -16.83 10.77 -60.51
N VAL A 783 -17.14 11.93 -59.92
CA VAL A 783 -17.37 13.19 -60.67
C VAL A 783 -16.15 13.58 -61.48
N VAL A 784 -14.95 13.54 -60.88
CA VAL A 784 -13.68 13.82 -61.59
C VAL A 784 -13.51 12.88 -62.79
N LYS A 785 -13.71 11.56 -62.59
CA LYS A 785 -13.62 10.58 -63.68
C LYS A 785 -14.73 10.77 -64.73
N TYR A 786 -15.90 11.28 -64.34
CA TYR A 786 -17.00 11.56 -65.27
C TYR A 786 -16.72 12.82 -66.10
N GLU A 787 -16.10 13.85 -65.53
CA GLU A 787 -15.61 15.02 -66.29
C GLU A 787 -14.46 14.62 -67.24
N GLU A 788 -13.48 13.81 -66.79
CA GLU A 788 -12.47 13.21 -67.68
C GLU A 788 -13.13 12.41 -68.82
N THR A 789 -14.17 11.64 -68.51
CA THR A 789 -14.92 10.83 -69.48
C THR A 789 -15.68 11.70 -70.50
N ILE A 790 -16.32 12.80 -70.07
CA ILE A 790 -16.97 13.78 -70.97
C ILE A 790 -15.94 14.43 -71.90
N ASN A 791 -14.82 14.91 -71.35
CA ASN A 791 -13.71 15.47 -72.14
C ASN A 791 -13.11 14.44 -73.11
N THR A 792 -13.17 13.14 -72.77
CA THR A 792 -12.75 12.04 -73.65
C THR A 792 -13.77 11.73 -74.74
N PHE A 793 -15.07 12.03 -74.55
CA PHE A 793 -16.13 11.77 -75.54
C PHE A 793 -16.45 12.95 -76.46
N GLU A 794 -16.17 14.19 -76.07
CA GLU A 794 -16.32 15.40 -76.92
C GLU A 794 -15.66 15.27 -78.34
N PRO A 795 -14.50 14.60 -78.51
CA PRO A 795 -13.94 14.34 -79.85
C PRO A 795 -14.77 13.35 -80.69
N TYR A 796 -15.41 12.36 -80.06
CA TYR A 796 -16.21 11.35 -80.77
C TYR A 796 -17.55 11.90 -81.23
N GLU A 797 -18.14 12.83 -80.49
CA GLU A 797 -19.31 13.61 -80.92
C GLU A 797 -18.99 14.37 -82.22
N LYS A 798 -17.90 15.14 -82.22
CA LYS A 798 -17.40 15.87 -83.41
C LYS A 798 -17.07 14.94 -84.59
N VAL A 799 -16.51 13.76 -84.33
CA VAL A 799 -16.25 12.74 -85.37
C VAL A 799 -17.55 12.14 -85.92
N MET A 800 -18.60 11.95 -85.10
CA MET A 800 -19.91 11.51 -85.59
C MET A 800 -20.59 12.60 -86.42
N GLU A 801 -20.53 13.86 -86.02
CA GLU A 801 -20.99 15.01 -86.83
C GLU A 801 -20.25 15.08 -88.18
N GLN A 802 -18.92 14.93 -88.18
CA GLN A 802 -18.10 14.89 -89.41
C GLN A 802 -18.43 13.67 -90.28
N THR A 803 -18.67 12.49 -89.69
CA THR A 803 -19.01 11.27 -90.43
C THR A 803 -20.36 11.39 -91.15
N ILE A 804 -21.32 12.09 -90.53
CA ILE A 804 -22.61 12.43 -91.16
C ILE A 804 -22.43 13.50 -92.26
N ALA A 805 -21.50 14.45 -92.09
CA ALA A 805 -21.22 15.47 -93.10
C ALA A 805 -20.48 14.94 -94.34
N GLU A 806 -19.62 13.93 -94.19
CA GLU A 806 -18.79 13.39 -95.28
C GLU A 806 -19.40 12.16 -95.99
N SER A 807 -20.20 11.34 -95.29
CA SER A 807 -20.76 10.10 -95.86
C SER A 807 -22.17 10.29 -96.44
N LYS A 808 -22.41 9.72 -97.63
CA LYS A 808 -23.74 9.74 -98.30
C LYS A 808 -24.59 8.50 -98.00
N SER A 809 -24.38 7.88 -96.84
CA SER A 809 -24.92 6.55 -96.50
C SER A 809 -25.80 6.53 -95.25
N TYR A 810 -25.87 7.65 -94.51
CA TYR A 810 -26.66 7.81 -93.29
C TYR A 810 -27.28 9.20 -93.31
N GLU A 811 -28.61 9.31 -93.33
CA GLU A 811 -29.28 10.62 -93.49
C GLU A 811 -29.52 11.34 -92.16
N ASN A 812 -29.36 10.64 -91.02
CA ASN A 812 -29.49 11.21 -89.69
C ASN A 812 -28.67 10.43 -88.64
N MET A 813 -28.37 11.07 -87.51
CA MET A 813 -27.62 10.46 -86.41
C MET A 813 -28.35 9.27 -85.76
N GLN A 814 -29.68 9.24 -85.83
CA GLN A 814 -30.53 8.18 -85.29
C GLN A 814 -30.33 6.84 -86.02
N GLU A 815 -30.07 6.86 -87.33
CA GLU A 815 -29.83 5.67 -88.16
C GLU A 815 -28.46 5.03 -87.86
N LEU A 816 -27.46 5.84 -87.54
CA LEU A 816 -26.17 5.39 -87.01
C LEU A 816 -26.34 4.78 -85.61
N ILE A 817 -27.09 5.46 -84.72
CA ILE A 817 -27.38 5.00 -83.36
C ILE A 817 -28.15 3.67 -83.35
N GLN A 818 -29.20 3.50 -84.16
CA GLN A 818 -29.95 2.23 -84.22
C GLN A 818 -29.10 1.00 -84.57
N ARG A 819 -28.00 1.20 -85.31
CA ARG A 819 -27.06 0.13 -85.64
C ARG A 819 -26.10 -0.18 -84.49
N CYS A 820 -25.82 0.79 -83.62
CA CYS A 820 -25.16 0.59 -82.33
C CYS A 820 -26.12 0.00 -81.28
N ASP A 821 -27.39 0.40 -81.24
CA ASP A 821 -28.43 -0.18 -80.37
C ASP A 821 -28.61 -1.68 -80.64
N SER A 822 -28.46 -2.10 -81.90
CA SER A 822 -28.46 -3.51 -82.31
C SER A 822 -27.31 -4.32 -81.70
N LEU A 823 -26.16 -3.68 -81.41
CA LEU A 823 -25.05 -4.26 -80.65
C LEU A 823 -25.29 -4.15 -79.14
N LEU A 824 -25.90 -3.05 -78.68
CA LEU A 824 -26.25 -2.82 -77.29
C LEU A 824 -27.29 -3.84 -76.77
N LEU A 825 -28.21 -4.29 -77.63
CA LEU A 825 -29.17 -5.36 -77.33
C LEU A 825 -28.48 -6.68 -76.94
N ALA A 826 -27.37 -7.05 -77.61
CA ALA A 826 -26.57 -8.22 -77.23
C ALA A 826 -25.83 -8.00 -75.89
N GLN A 827 -25.42 -6.76 -75.58
CA GLN A 827 -24.87 -6.40 -74.27
C GLN A 827 -25.92 -6.56 -73.15
N VAL A 828 -27.18 -6.18 -73.41
CA VAL A 828 -28.30 -6.29 -72.46
C VAL A 828 -28.64 -7.75 -72.15
N GLU A 829 -28.59 -8.66 -73.13
CA GLU A 829 -28.77 -10.10 -72.88
C GLU A 829 -27.68 -10.67 -71.95
N ILE A 830 -26.42 -10.21 -72.08
CA ILE A 830 -25.32 -10.60 -71.19
C ILE A 830 -25.56 -10.11 -69.75
N SER A 831 -25.89 -8.83 -69.57
CA SER A 831 -26.15 -8.29 -68.22
C SER A 831 -27.43 -8.84 -67.56
N ALA A 832 -28.41 -9.32 -68.34
CA ALA A 832 -29.55 -10.06 -67.78
C ALA A 832 -29.12 -11.38 -67.12
N VAL A 833 -28.16 -12.10 -67.72
CA VAL A 833 -27.58 -13.33 -67.14
C VAL A 833 -26.75 -13.01 -65.88
N GLU A 834 -26.04 -11.89 -65.85
CA GLU A 834 -25.34 -11.42 -64.64
C GLU A 834 -26.31 -11.11 -63.49
N GLN A 835 -27.41 -10.39 -63.76
CA GLN A 835 -28.43 -10.10 -62.73
C GLN A 835 -29.08 -11.38 -62.18
N GLN A 836 -29.33 -12.39 -63.03
CA GLN A 836 -29.83 -13.69 -62.59
C GLN A 836 -28.81 -14.40 -61.68
N LYS A 837 -27.50 -14.35 -62.01
CA LYS A 837 -26.43 -14.91 -61.17
C LYS A 837 -26.27 -14.18 -59.83
N ILE A 838 -26.46 -12.86 -59.81
CA ILE A 838 -26.47 -12.07 -58.58
C ILE A 838 -27.65 -12.49 -57.67
N GLN A 839 -28.85 -12.70 -58.23
CA GLN A 839 -30.00 -13.18 -57.45
C GLN A 839 -29.78 -14.59 -56.86
N GLU A 840 -29.19 -15.53 -57.62
CA GLU A 840 -28.81 -16.84 -57.08
C GLU A 840 -27.84 -16.72 -55.90
N ILE A 841 -26.84 -15.84 -55.99
CA ILE A 841 -25.87 -15.58 -54.91
C ILE A 841 -26.56 -14.98 -53.68
N GLU A 842 -27.48 -14.03 -53.87
CA GLU A 842 -28.21 -13.39 -52.76
C GLU A 842 -29.15 -14.38 -52.04
N GLU A 843 -29.78 -15.31 -52.77
CA GLU A 843 -30.61 -16.37 -52.17
C GLU A 843 -29.76 -17.40 -51.40
N ILE A 844 -28.62 -17.82 -51.96
CA ILE A 844 -27.63 -18.67 -51.25
C ILE A 844 -27.16 -17.96 -49.96
N ARG A 845 -26.88 -16.66 -50.02
CA ARG A 845 -26.49 -15.84 -48.87
C ARG A 845 -27.58 -15.75 -47.80
N GLN A 846 -28.85 -15.57 -48.19
CA GLN A 846 -29.97 -15.62 -47.25
C GLN A 846 -30.13 -17.00 -46.59
N ASN A 847 -29.94 -18.08 -47.33
CA ASN A 847 -30.04 -19.44 -46.80
C ASN A 847 -28.86 -19.78 -45.87
N LEU A 848 -27.65 -19.31 -46.18
CA LEU A 848 -26.50 -19.36 -45.27
C LEU A 848 -26.74 -18.56 -43.99
N PHE A 849 -27.38 -17.39 -44.08
CA PHE A 849 -27.73 -16.57 -42.91
C PHE A 849 -28.78 -17.25 -42.02
N LYS A 850 -29.81 -17.87 -42.61
CA LYS A 850 -30.80 -18.70 -41.88
C LYS A 850 -30.11 -19.87 -41.16
N ALA A 851 -29.24 -20.61 -41.85
CA ALA A 851 -28.49 -21.72 -41.26
C ALA A 851 -27.59 -21.26 -40.10
N THR A 852 -26.87 -20.15 -40.27
CA THR A 852 -26.03 -19.52 -39.23
C THR A 852 -26.85 -19.11 -38.02
N LYS A 853 -28.04 -18.52 -38.21
CA LYS A 853 -28.94 -18.13 -37.12
C LYS A 853 -29.44 -19.34 -36.32
N THR A 854 -29.78 -20.44 -37.01
CA THR A 854 -30.17 -21.70 -36.35
C THR A 854 -29.01 -22.31 -35.57
N ALA A 855 -27.81 -22.36 -36.16
CA ALA A 855 -26.60 -22.85 -35.48
C ALA A 855 -26.26 -22.02 -34.23
N LEU A 856 -26.37 -20.69 -34.31
CA LEU A 856 -26.17 -19.79 -33.17
C LEU A 856 -27.19 -20.09 -32.04
N HIS A 857 -28.46 -20.32 -32.38
CA HIS A 857 -29.49 -20.64 -31.40
C HIS A 857 -29.26 -21.99 -30.70
N ILE A 858 -28.70 -22.98 -31.41
CA ILE A 858 -28.27 -24.27 -30.85
C ILE A 858 -27.08 -24.07 -29.90
N ILE A 859 -26.09 -23.26 -30.28
CA ILE A 859 -24.93 -22.91 -29.44
C ILE A 859 -25.38 -22.16 -28.17
N THR A 860 -26.39 -21.29 -28.24
CA THR A 860 -26.98 -20.65 -27.05
C THR A 860 -27.66 -21.67 -26.13
N GLY A 861 -28.39 -22.65 -26.67
CA GLY A 861 -28.96 -23.76 -25.89
C GLY A 861 -27.88 -24.55 -25.15
N LEU A 862 -26.88 -25.05 -25.89
CA LEU A 862 -25.77 -25.83 -25.33
C LEU A 862 -24.96 -25.07 -24.26
N ASN A 863 -24.85 -23.73 -24.37
CA ASN A 863 -24.22 -22.90 -23.33
C ASN A 863 -25.08 -22.79 -22.06
N ASN A 864 -26.41 -22.80 -22.17
CA ASN A 864 -27.30 -22.83 -21.00
C ASN A 864 -27.21 -24.20 -20.31
N ASP A 865 -27.30 -25.29 -21.08
CA ASP A 865 -27.19 -26.67 -20.58
C ASP A 865 -25.84 -26.90 -19.87
N LEU A 866 -24.75 -26.39 -20.47
CA LEU A 866 -23.41 -26.40 -19.87
C LEU A 866 -23.35 -25.61 -18.56
N SER A 867 -24.03 -24.46 -18.48
CA SER A 867 -24.08 -23.65 -17.24
C SER A 867 -24.88 -24.32 -16.13
N GLU A 868 -25.94 -25.07 -16.47
CA GLU A 868 -26.70 -25.85 -15.49
C GLU A 868 -25.86 -27.03 -14.96
N LEU A 869 -25.22 -27.79 -15.86
CA LEU A 869 -24.27 -28.86 -15.50
C LEU A 869 -23.12 -28.36 -14.60
N LEU A 870 -22.58 -27.18 -14.89
CA LEU A 870 -21.51 -26.57 -14.09
C LEU A 870 -22.01 -26.19 -12.68
N THR A 871 -23.26 -25.70 -12.57
CA THR A 871 -23.92 -25.43 -11.29
C THR A 871 -24.15 -26.70 -10.48
N GLN A 872 -24.66 -27.78 -11.12
CA GLN A 872 -24.86 -29.08 -10.47
C GLN A 872 -23.52 -29.68 -10.00
N TYR A 873 -22.46 -29.58 -10.80
CA TYR A 873 -21.11 -30.04 -10.43
C TYR A 873 -20.53 -29.26 -9.24
N VAL A 874 -20.71 -27.93 -9.18
CA VAL A 874 -20.26 -27.12 -8.05
C VAL A 874 -21.00 -27.53 -6.76
N ALA A 875 -22.32 -27.72 -6.82
CA ALA A 875 -23.10 -28.17 -5.66
C ALA A 875 -22.64 -29.54 -5.15
N ALA A 876 -22.44 -30.52 -6.04
CA ALA A 876 -21.92 -31.84 -5.68
C ALA A 876 -20.50 -31.78 -5.07
N LYS A 877 -19.65 -30.88 -5.58
CA LYS A 877 -18.30 -30.64 -5.06
C LYS A 877 -18.33 -30.01 -3.66
N GLU A 878 -19.23 -29.08 -3.39
CA GLU A 878 -19.42 -28.50 -2.05
C GLU A 878 -19.93 -29.54 -1.05
N GLU A 879 -20.84 -30.43 -1.46
CA GLU A 879 -21.30 -31.53 -0.62
C GLU A 879 -20.20 -32.53 -0.31
N GLY A 880 -19.39 -32.93 -1.31
CA GLY A 880 -18.19 -33.76 -1.07
C GLY A 880 -17.24 -33.14 -0.05
N LEU A 881 -16.97 -31.83 -0.18
CA LEU A 881 -16.14 -31.07 0.77
C LEU A 881 -16.79 -30.89 2.15
N ARG A 882 -18.10 -31.10 2.29
CA ARG A 882 -18.80 -31.15 3.59
C ARG A 882 -18.61 -32.51 4.25
N TRP A 883 -18.79 -33.60 3.51
CA TRP A 883 -18.56 -34.96 4.00
C TRP A 883 -17.11 -35.20 4.43
N GLU A 884 -16.13 -34.68 3.67
CA GLU A 884 -14.71 -34.76 4.02
C GLU A 884 -14.38 -34.07 5.36
N LYS A 885 -14.98 -32.90 5.63
CA LYS A 885 -14.85 -32.21 6.92
C LYS A 885 -15.45 -33.04 8.06
N SER A 886 -16.64 -33.61 7.87
CA SER A 886 -17.27 -34.49 8.86
C SER A 886 -16.41 -35.72 9.17
N VAL A 887 -15.86 -36.39 8.14
CA VAL A 887 -14.92 -37.51 8.32
C VAL A 887 -13.66 -37.08 9.06
N THR A 888 -13.14 -35.87 8.79
CA THR A 888 -11.96 -35.34 9.48
C THR A 888 -12.22 -35.10 10.97
N VAL A 889 -13.38 -34.54 11.33
CA VAL A 889 -13.78 -34.33 12.73
C VAL A 889 -13.96 -35.65 13.49
N VAL A 890 -14.56 -36.66 12.84
CA VAL A 890 -14.68 -38.01 13.42
C VAL A 890 -13.29 -38.63 13.65
N LYS A 891 -12.37 -38.52 12.68
CA LYS A 891 -10.99 -39.02 12.81
C LYS A 891 -10.25 -38.36 13.99
N SER A 892 -10.34 -37.04 14.16
CA SER A 892 -9.70 -36.37 15.31
C SER A 892 -10.28 -36.85 16.65
N TYR A 893 -11.60 -37.01 16.75
CA TYR A 893 -12.24 -37.47 17.98
C TYR A 893 -11.87 -38.92 18.34
N MET A 894 -11.71 -39.80 17.34
CA MET A 894 -11.22 -41.16 17.55
C MET A 894 -9.78 -41.19 18.09
N VAL A 895 -8.88 -40.37 17.55
CA VAL A 895 -7.49 -40.26 18.01
C VAL A 895 -7.39 -39.68 19.43
N GLU A 896 -8.18 -38.66 19.76
CA GLU A 896 -8.26 -38.10 21.12
C GLU A 896 -8.74 -39.14 22.14
N ASN A 897 -9.74 -39.95 21.78
CA ASN A 897 -10.27 -41.02 22.63
C ASN A 897 -9.28 -42.19 22.79
N GLU A 898 -8.61 -42.61 21.72
CA GLU A 898 -7.58 -43.66 21.75
C GLU A 898 -6.36 -43.23 22.61
N SER A 899 -5.94 -41.97 22.51
CA SER A 899 -4.92 -41.38 23.38
C SER A 899 -5.36 -41.38 24.85
N SER A 900 -6.62 -41.02 25.13
CA SER A 900 -7.20 -41.02 26.47
C SER A 900 -7.25 -42.42 27.09
N ILE A 901 -7.63 -43.44 26.31
CA ILE A 901 -7.65 -44.84 26.74
C ILE A 901 -6.22 -45.33 27.05
N ASN A 902 -5.24 -45.07 26.17
CA ASN A 902 -3.85 -45.45 26.41
C ASN A 902 -3.29 -44.81 27.69
N CYS A 903 -3.56 -43.52 27.92
CA CYS A 903 -3.15 -42.82 29.15
C CYS A 903 -3.74 -43.47 30.42
N LEU A 904 -5.00 -43.92 30.37
CA LEU A 904 -5.65 -44.61 31.49
C LEU A 904 -5.06 -46.02 31.73
N LEU A 905 -4.75 -46.77 30.67
CA LEU A 905 -4.05 -48.05 30.75
C LEU A 905 -2.65 -47.90 31.38
N ASP A 906 -1.91 -46.86 30.98
CA ASP A 906 -0.60 -46.57 31.56
C ASP A 906 -0.68 -46.12 33.02
N ALA A 907 -1.72 -45.38 33.42
CA ALA A 907 -1.94 -45.02 34.81
C ALA A 907 -2.21 -46.27 35.69
N ILE A 908 -3.10 -47.17 35.26
CA ILE A 908 -3.40 -48.43 35.97
C ILE A 908 -2.14 -49.30 36.07
N ASN A 909 -1.43 -49.49 34.97
CA ASN A 909 -0.20 -50.29 34.91
C ASN A 909 0.91 -49.73 35.82
N HIS A 910 1.09 -48.41 35.89
CA HIS A 910 2.03 -47.80 36.84
C HIS A 910 1.64 -48.03 38.31
N VAL A 911 0.36 -47.89 38.68
CA VAL A 911 -0.10 -48.13 40.06
C VAL A 911 0.09 -49.61 40.45
N TYR A 912 -0.26 -50.54 39.54
CA TYR A 912 -0.02 -51.98 39.73
C TYR A 912 1.46 -52.29 39.97
N ILE A 913 2.37 -51.75 39.13
CA ILE A 913 3.82 -51.96 39.26
C ILE A 913 4.35 -51.37 40.58
N LEU A 914 3.89 -50.20 41.01
CA LEU A 914 4.30 -49.56 42.26
C LEU A 914 3.88 -50.38 43.50
N LEU A 915 2.65 -50.91 43.52
CA LEU A 915 2.16 -51.75 44.62
C LEU A 915 2.88 -53.11 44.66
N ARG A 916 3.09 -53.76 43.50
CA ARG A 916 3.91 -54.98 43.38
C ARG A 916 5.32 -54.78 43.91
N LYS A 917 6.00 -53.71 43.46
CA LYS A 917 7.36 -53.36 43.87
C LYS A 917 7.47 -53.09 45.37
N ARG A 918 6.45 -52.51 46.00
CA ARG A 918 6.40 -52.30 47.45
C ARG A 918 6.42 -53.59 48.26
N ARG A 919 5.80 -54.67 47.76
CA ARG A 919 5.89 -56.03 48.33
C ARG A 919 7.15 -56.80 47.89
N GLY A 920 8.13 -56.13 47.27
CA GLY A 920 9.34 -56.78 46.73
C GLY A 920 9.06 -57.79 45.60
N SER A 921 7.85 -57.75 45.02
CA SER A 921 7.36 -58.74 44.06
C SER A 921 7.43 -58.20 42.63
N ALA A 922 7.77 -59.06 41.67
CA ALA A 922 7.75 -58.70 40.26
C ALA A 922 6.29 -58.51 39.75
N PRO A 923 6.05 -57.59 38.79
CA PRO A 923 4.78 -57.53 38.08
C PRO A 923 4.59 -58.79 37.23
N VAL A 924 3.36 -59.31 37.19
CA VAL A 924 3.01 -60.57 36.48
C VAL A 924 2.02 -60.31 35.34
N ALA A 925 1.02 -59.44 35.56
CA ALA A 925 0.04 -59.06 34.56
C ALA A 925 0.63 -58.02 33.57
N PRO A 926 0.56 -58.24 32.24
CA PRO A 926 1.12 -57.34 31.23
C PRO A 926 0.27 -56.07 31.02
N ARG A 927 0.87 -55.05 30.38
CA ARG A 927 0.18 -53.81 29.98
C ARG A 927 -1.04 -54.14 29.09
N GLY A 928 -2.24 -53.94 29.62
CA GLY A 928 -3.51 -54.25 28.93
C GLY A 928 -4.38 -55.30 29.66
N ASP A 929 -3.82 -56.07 30.57
CA ASP A 929 -4.55 -57.00 31.45
C ASP A 929 -5.20 -56.23 32.63
N VAL A 930 -6.18 -55.39 32.30
CA VAL A 930 -6.77 -54.40 33.24
C VAL A 930 -7.48 -55.07 34.41
N GLU A 931 -8.14 -56.20 34.19
CA GLU A 931 -8.92 -56.91 35.21
C GLU A 931 -7.99 -57.46 36.31
N THR A 932 -6.98 -58.25 35.93
CA THR A 932 -5.96 -58.78 36.85
C THR A 932 -5.14 -57.68 37.54
N GLN A 933 -4.89 -56.55 36.86
CA GLN A 933 -4.21 -55.41 37.46
C GLN A 933 -5.09 -54.68 38.49
N LEU A 934 -6.37 -54.41 38.18
CA LEU A 934 -7.29 -53.71 39.08
C LEU A 934 -7.68 -54.51 40.31
N ASP A 935 -7.93 -55.82 40.19
CA ASP A 935 -8.23 -56.66 41.37
C ASP A 935 -7.06 -56.66 42.34
N HIS A 936 -5.83 -56.78 41.85
CA HIS A 936 -4.65 -56.72 42.73
C HIS A 936 -4.42 -55.33 43.35
N ILE A 937 -4.73 -54.24 42.62
CA ILE A 937 -4.72 -52.88 43.17
C ILE A 937 -5.76 -52.77 44.30
N LYS A 938 -6.96 -53.33 44.11
CA LYS A 938 -8.07 -53.31 45.07
C LYS A 938 -7.73 -54.09 46.34
N GLU A 939 -7.24 -55.34 46.23
CA GLU A 939 -6.79 -56.16 47.37
C GLU A 939 -5.79 -55.39 48.23
N GLU A 940 -4.77 -54.78 47.62
CA GLU A 940 -3.74 -54.05 48.35
C GLU A 940 -4.29 -52.75 48.97
N ILE A 941 -5.22 -52.06 48.32
CA ILE A 941 -5.90 -50.89 48.90
C ILE A 941 -6.77 -51.29 50.11
N GLU A 942 -7.48 -52.41 50.05
CA GLU A 942 -8.30 -52.92 51.18
C GLU A 942 -7.41 -53.30 52.37
N ILE A 943 -6.31 -54.02 52.13
CA ILE A 943 -5.30 -54.35 53.15
C ILE A 943 -4.69 -53.09 53.76
N LEU A 944 -4.40 -52.06 52.95
CA LEU A 944 -3.86 -50.79 53.45
C LEU A 944 -4.91 -49.97 54.21
N HIS A 945 -6.17 -50.06 53.83
CA HIS A 945 -7.25 -49.43 54.57
C HIS A 945 -7.39 -50.05 55.96
N ASP A 946 -7.31 -51.38 56.09
CA ASP A 946 -7.37 -52.06 57.39
C ASP A 946 -6.09 -51.88 58.22
N VAL A 947 -4.89 -51.84 57.60
CA VAL A 947 -3.66 -51.43 58.31
C VAL A 947 -3.80 -49.99 58.86
N ARG A 948 -4.35 -49.05 58.07
CA ARG A 948 -4.63 -47.68 58.53
C ARG A 948 -5.68 -47.64 59.64
N LYS A 949 -6.71 -48.48 59.58
CA LYS A 949 -7.78 -48.60 60.58
C LYS A 949 -7.26 -49.19 61.90
N GLN A 950 -6.40 -50.20 61.83
CA GLN A 950 -5.71 -50.78 62.99
C GLN A 950 -4.71 -49.80 63.60
N ALA A 951 -3.89 -49.13 62.78
CA ALA A 951 -2.99 -48.07 63.25
C ALA A 951 -3.76 -46.93 63.93
N GLY A 952 -4.86 -46.46 63.34
CA GLY A 952 -5.73 -45.45 63.92
C GLY A 952 -6.48 -45.91 65.18
N ALA A 953 -6.77 -47.22 65.32
CA ALA A 953 -7.27 -47.80 66.57
C ALA A 953 -6.18 -47.82 67.65
N LYS A 954 -4.96 -48.23 67.30
CA LYS A 954 -3.80 -48.25 68.21
C LYS A 954 -3.42 -46.85 68.69
N MET A 955 -3.40 -45.85 67.80
CA MET A 955 -3.20 -44.44 68.16
C MET A 955 -4.28 -43.89 69.11
N ARG A 956 -5.50 -44.44 69.11
CA ARG A 956 -6.56 -44.05 70.06
C ARG A 956 -6.45 -44.75 71.42
N ASN A 957 -5.81 -45.92 71.48
CA ASN A 957 -5.63 -46.68 72.73
C ASN A 957 -4.33 -46.32 73.46
N ASP A 958 -3.23 -46.17 72.72
CA ASP A 958 -1.87 -46.13 73.29
C ASP A 958 -1.39 -44.70 73.63
N GLY A 959 -2.17 -43.66 73.33
CA GLY A 959 -1.95 -42.26 73.76
C GLY A 959 -0.72 -41.53 73.21
N HIS A 960 0.22 -42.23 72.55
CA HIS A 960 1.48 -41.66 72.08
C HIS A 960 1.45 -41.16 70.63
N SER A 961 1.87 -39.90 70.44
CA SER A 961 2.07 -39.31 69.11
C SER A 961 3.35 -39.85 68.45
N LEU A 962 3.28 -40.17 67.16
CA LEU A 962 4.44 -40.48 66.32
C LEU A 962 5.14 -39.20 65.83
N CYS A 963 5.67 -38.41 66.78
CA CYS A 963 6.69 -37.40 66.50
C CYS A 963 8.08 -38.03 66.76
N GLY A 964 8.99 -37.92 65.79
CA GLY A 964 10.21 -38.72 65.76
C GLY A 964 11.43 -38.16 66.51
N GLU A 965 12.48 -38.98 66.50
CA GLU A 965 13.91 -38.70 66.77
C GLU A 965 14.32 -38.03 68.10
N LYS A 966 15.05 -38.82 68.91
CA LYS A 966 16.48 -38.60 69.25
C LYS A 966 17.03 -39.87 69.94
N GLY A 967 18.30 -40.27 69.79
CA GLY A 967 19.40 -39.64 69.04
C GLY A 967 20.42 -40.66 68.50
N THR A 968 21.60 -40.18 68.14
CA THR A 968 22.61 -40.88 67.31
C THR A 968 23.54 -41.84 68.06
N GLU A 969 24.28 -42.65 67.27
CA GLU A 969 25.35 -43.60 67.64
C GLU A 969 24.89 -44.86 68.42
N ARG A 970 25.22 -46.10 68.03
CA ARG A 970 26.51 -46.62 67.54
C ARG A 970 26.33 -47.91 66.72
N ARG A 971 26.93 -47.98 65.51
CA ARG A 971 27.35 -49.27 64.92
C ARG A 971 28.52 -49.13 63.94
N LYS A 972 29.73 -48.94 64.49
CA LYS A 972 30.90 -49.63 63.94
C LYS A 972 30.85 -51.07 64.46
N THR A 973 30.67 -52.06 63.57
CA THR A 973 31.50 -53.28 63.43
C THR A 973 30.79 -54.37 62.62
N ALA A 974 31.61 -55.12 61.86
CA ALA A 974 31.39 -56.45 61.28
C ALA A 974 30.31 -56.63 60.18
N LEU A 975 30.81 -57.10 59.03
CA LEU A 975 30.12 -57.69 57.87
C LEU A 975 29.21 -56.72 57.08
#